data_AF-A0A412BU80-F1
#
_entry.id   AF-A0A412BU80-F1
#
_cell.length_a   1.000
_cell.length_b   1.000
_cell.length_c   1.000
_cell.angle_alpha   90.00
_cell.angle_beta   90.00
_cell.angle_gamma   90.00
#
_symmetry.space_group_name_H-M   'P 1'
#
loop_
_entity.id
_entity.type
_entity.pdbx_description
1 polymer ?
#
loop_
_entity_poly.entity_id
_entity_poly.type
_entity_poly.pdbx_seq_one_letter_code
_entity_poly.pdbx_strand_id
1 'polypeptide(L)'
;MIMKIRRLNYVVLLFALFTFLFCGKMTVKAEDRSGLTYYVDAEKGNDNESGRSPEEAWKTLEKVNSMLFQPGDTILFKAEGTWEGQLWPKGSGNEENSIIIDRYGEGKDPYIKGNMDQGAAVYLYNQQYWEINHLEITNNATVKGDRQGICFENQDAGILKHIYVKNCNIHDVTGVEITTGVGSSKCNGGIVGKITTQNPSTGEGAVKSKWEDIIIDGNSVKDLGREGIYFYSYWSIRWGLEEPNAGEYYPSTQVIVSNNKVENVDGDGIVITCCDGALVEHNYVRGANSRPNGKYHAGVWMWSSDNCVFRYNEVCETKTTLDGMAFDFDNCTTGNIYEYNYSHDNEGGFILLCSSNRSSDNIVRYNLSVNDGCVANSQVIMMYGTNTYDVSFYNNTFIYGNTPFVRQAHQNSGDNASNISFKNNIIFKTEGNENLETIGCTYDYNNYCGVQAVTMDKHAIIGNPMFMAEGEGVEKYKIRDVSPCIDAGVVIEDNGEYDYWGNILYNGQPDVGFEEHGCKAENIASIAEISANFYGDEVKRLKDGVYNTVNPSELWTTWEENIPLGGNTGVITLKWQEKHPIREITMYHYTDTISAFPESVLFYSKEDNEKLIEYVSNEPEEVYSEDGKNLYAVTYEFTNDLNTDNIKIVLQTTENERHSVGLSEIIIPEGRL
;
A
#
# COMPACT_ATOMS: atom_id res chain seq x y z
N MET A 1 -35.43 -81.40 -16.39
CA MET A 1 -34.42 -82.46 -16.11
C MET A 1 -33.16 -82.06 -16.84
N ILE A 2 -32.29 -81.25 -16.24
CA ILE A 2 -31.19 -81.65 -15.32
C ILE A 2 -29.95 -82.16 -16.08
N MET A 3 -28.81 -81.52 -15.78
CA MET A 3 -27.40 -81.96 -15.94
C MET A 3 -26.83 -81.91 -17.36
N LYS A 4 -25.62 -81.38 -17.62
CA LYS A 4 -24.38 -81.18 -16.83
C LYS A 4 -23.49 -80.21 -17.65
N ILE A 5 -22.63 -79.42 -17.02
CA ILE A 5 -21.18 -79.30 -17.36
C ILE A 5 -20.53 -78.46 -16.24
N ARG A 6 -19.79 -79.17 -15.37
CA ARG A 6 -18.72 -78.62 -14.53
C ARG A 6 -17.47 -78.58 -15.41
N ARG A 7 -16.90 -77.40 -15.68
CA ARG A 7 -15.48 -77.12 -16.03
C ARG A 7 -15.39 -75.71 -16.65
N LEU A 8 -15.37 -74.64 -15.84
CA LEU A 8 -14.93 -73.32 -16.33
C LEU A 8 -14.50 -72.30 -15.26
N ASN A 9 -14.15 -72.70 -14.04
CA ASN A 9 -13.85 -71.71 -12.96
C ASN A 9 -12.40 -71.70 -12.45
N TYR A 10 -11.45 -72.40 -13.09
CA TYR A 10 -10.06 -72.43 -12.60
C TYR A 10 -9.01 -71.88 -13.58
N VAL A 11 -9.39 -71.46 -14.79
CA VAL A 11 -8.43 -70.87 -15.76
C VAL A 11 -8.45 -69.33 -15.76
N VAL A 12 -9.54 -68.71 -15.29
CA VAL A 12 -9.64 -67.23 -15.24
C VAL A 12 -8.94 -66.62 -14.02
N LEU A 13 -8.79 -67.37 -12.92
CA LEU A 13 -8.10 -66.86 -11.72
C LEU A 13 -6.57 -66.89 -11.80
N LEU A 14 -5.99 -67.68 -12.71
CA LEU A 14 -4.53 -67.79 -12.85
C LEU A 14 -3.92 -66.76 -13.82
N PHE A 15 -4.72 -66.15 -14.69
CA PHE A 15 -4.29 -65.03 -15.54
C PHE A 15 -4.37 -63.66 -14.83
N ALA A 16 -5.19 -63.54 -13.77
CA ALA A 16 -5.31 -62.32 -12.98
C ALA A 16 -4.17 -62.14 -11.95
N LEU A 17 -3.40 -63.19 -11.65
CA LEU A 17 -2.29 -63.12 -10.68
C LEU A 17 -0.91 -62.88 -11.31
N PHE A 18 -0.78 -62.96 -12.64
CA PHE A 18 0.51 -62.78 -13.32
C PHE A 18 0.74 -61.39 -13.92
N THR A 19 -0.30 -60.57 -14.05
CA THR A 19 -0.19 -59.14 -14.44
C THR A 19 0.07 -58.20 -13.26
N PHE A 20 -0.01 -58.69 -12.01
CA PHE A 20 0.24 -57.89 -10.80
C PHE A 20 1.70 -57.89 -10.32
N LEU A 21 2.59 -58.66 -10.96
CA LEU A 21 3.97 -58.88 -10.49
C LEU A 21 5.06 -58.17 -11.34
N PHE A 22 4.66 -57.34 -12.32
CA PHE A 22 5.58 -56.48 -13.07
C PHE A 22 5.14 -55.01 -13.13
N CYS A 23 4.30 -54.58 -12.20
CA CYS A 23 4.15 -53.15 -11.92
C CYS A 23 5.29 -52.75 -10.96
N GLY A 24 6.50 -52.67 -11.50
CA GLY A 24 7.60 -52.01 -10.80
C GLY A 24 7.10 -50.64 -10.36
N LYS A 25 7.33 -50.31 -9.09
CA LYS A 25 7.13 -48.95 -8.57
C LYS A 25 7.93 -48.01 -9.47
N MET A 26 7.30 -47.45 -10.50
CA MET A 26 7.68 -46.15 -11.00
C MET A 26 7.30 -45.19 -9.89
N THR A 27 8.21 -45.01 -8.94
CA THR A 27 8.37 -43.73 -8.28
C THR A 27 8.65 -42.76 -9.42
N VAL A 28 7.59 -42.15 -9.95
CA VAL A 28 7.72 -40.85 -10.58
C VAL A 28 8.25 -39.99 -9.45
N LYS A 29 9.58 -39.80 -9.40
CA LYS A 29 10.09 -38.60 -8.76
C LYS A 29 9.31 -37.48 -9.43
N ALA A 30 8.57 -36.69 -8.65
CA ALA A 30 8.24 -35.36 -9.10
C ALA A 30 9.58 -34.77 -9.54
N GLU A 31 9.75 -34.56 -10.84
CA GLU A 31 10.80 -33.64 -11.26
C GLU A 31 10.44 -32.35 -10.55
N ASP A 32 11.34 -31.93 -9.67
CA ASP A 32 11.46 -30.56 -9.23
C ASP A 32 11.72 -29.75 -10.50
N ARG A 33 10.66 -29.47 -11.26
CA ARG A 33 10.74 -28.64 -12.45
C ARG A 33 10.74 -27.23 -11.93
N SER A 34 11.93 -26.72 -11.60
CA SER A 34 12.19 -25.29 -11.68
C SER A 34 11.58 -24.80 -12.99
N GLY A 35 10.65 -23.85 -12.93
CA GLY A 35 9.98 -23.39 -14.14
C GLY A 35 10.96 -22.85 -15.18
N LEU A 36 10.49 -22.74 -16.42
CA LEU A 36 11.33 -22.35 -17.54
C LEU A 36 11.33 -20.83 -17.71
N THR A 37 12.50 -20.27 -17.98
CA THR A 37 12.63 -18.86 -18.37
C THR A 37 12.55 -18.73 -19.88
N TYR A 38 11.66 -17.84 -20.35
CA TYR A 38 11.48 -17.47 -21.75
C TYR A 38 11.88 -16.02 -21.97
N TYR A 39 12.51 -15.72 -23.10
CA TYR A 39 12.99 -14.40 -23.48
C TYR A 39 12.24 -13.89 -24.71
N VAL A 40 11.90 -12.60 -24.71
CA VAL A 40 11.22 -11.92 -25.81
C VAL A 40 12.01 -10.68 -26.21
N ASP A 41 12.40 -10.57 -27.47
CA ASP A 41 13.17 -9.46 -28.06
C ASP A 41 12.48 -9.00 -29.36
N ALA A 42 11.87 -7.80 -29.33
CA ALA A 42 11.16 -7.24 -30.49
C ALA A 42 12.09 -7.06 -31.72
N GLU A 43 13.37 -6.76 -31.50
CA GLU A 43 14.32 -6.47 -32.57
C GLU A 43 14.97 -7.74 -33.12
N LYS A 44 15.59 -8.54 -32.24
CA LYS A 44 16.43 -9.69 -32.63
C LYS A 44 15.74 -11.05 -32.48
N GLY A 45 14.59 -11.13 -31.83
CA GLY A 45 13.89 -12.38 -31.62
C GLY A 45 13.32 -13.01 -32.89
N ASN A 46 13.00 -14.30 -32.80
CA ASN A 46 12.36 -15.11 -33.85
C ASN A 46 11.43 -16.17 -33.22
N ASP A 47 10.14 -16.16 -33.58
CA ASP A 47 9.11 -17.01 -32.96
C ASP A 47 9.24 -18.52 -33.27
N ASN A 48 10.16 -18.89 -34.17
CA ASN A 48 10.53 -20.28 -34.44
C ASN A 48 11.61 -20.81 -33.49
N GLU A 49 12.26 -19.94 -32.72
CA GLU A 49 13.29 -20.32 -31.75
C GLU A 49 12.67 -20.85 -30.45
N SER A 50 13.52 -21.43 -29.60
CA SER A 50 13.08 -22.07 -28.36
C SER A 50 12.49 -21.08 -27.35
N GLY A 51 12.91 -19.81 -27.39
CA GLY A 51 12.63 -18.80 -26.38
C GLY A 51 13.48 -18.94 -25.12
N ARG A 52 14.33 -19.96 -24.99
CA ARG A 52 14.94 -20.37 -23.70
C ARG A 52 16.29 -19.71 -23.39
N SER A 53 16.74 -18.80 -24.24
CA SER A 53 17.92 -17.97 -24.03
C SER A 53 17.73 -16.61 -24.71
N PRO A 54 18.47 -15.56 -24.31
CA PRO A 54 18.43 -14.27 -25.00
C PRO A 54 18.74 -14.36 -26.50
N GLU A 55 19.64 -15.26 -26.91
CA GLU A 55 20.01 -15.47 -28.31
C GLU A 55 18.93 -16.20 -29.13
N GLU A 56 18.08 -16.98 -28.46
CA GLU A 56 16.97 -17.74 -29.03
C GLU A 56 15.61 -17.13 -28.62
N ALA A 57 15.56 -15.84 -28.31
CA ALA A 57 14.36 -15.16 -27.85
C ALA A 57 13.23 -15.20 -28.89
N TRP A 58 11.98 -15.25 -28.41
CA TRP A 58 10.81 -15.00 -29.25
C TRP A 58 10.74 -13.52 -29.65
N LYS A 59 9.96 -13.21 -30.68
CA LYS A 59 9.83 -11.85 -31.21
C LYS A 59 8.53 -11.18 -30.79
N THR A 60 7.42 -11.91 -30.81
CA THR A 60 6.08 -11.32 -30.82
C THR A 60 5.23 -11.63 -29.59
N LEU A 61 4.21 -10.79 -29.35
CA LEU A 61 3.18 -11.05 -28.34
C LEU A 61 2.31 -12.24 -28.74
N GLU A 62 2.04 -12.43 -30.04
CA GLU A 62 1.28 -13.56 -30.54
C GLU A 62 1.90 -14.89 -30.12
N LYS A 63 3.23 -14.99 -30.17
CA LYS A 63 3.94 -16.17 -29.70
C LYS A 63 3.73 -16.39 -28.21
N VAL A 64 3.92 -15.36 -27.39
CA VAL A 64 3.70 -15.41 -25.93
C VAL A 64 2.26 -15.82 -25.60
N ASN A 65 1.28 -15.19 -26.24
CA ASN A 65 -0.14 -15.44 -26.04
C ASN A 65 -0.60 -16.85 -26.47
N SER A 66 0.17 -17.50 -27.34
CA SER A 66 -0.11 -18.88 -27.80
C SER A 66 0.36 -19.96 -26.82
N MET A 67 1.20 -19.61 -25.85
CA MET A 67 1.79 -20.54 -24.90
C MET A 67 0.87 -20.76 -23.69
N LEU A 68 0.90 -22.00 -23.17
CA LEU A 68 0.32 -22.34 -21.88
C LEU A 68 1.45 -22.49 -20.85
N PHE A 69 1.71 -21.41 -20.12
CA PHE A 69 2.75 -21.37 -19.10
C PHE A 69 2.40 -22.26 -17.91
N GLN A 70 3.43 -22.84 -17.30
CA GLN A 70 3.35 -23.75 -16.16
C GLN A 70 3.86 -23.05 -14.88
N PRO A 71 3.49 -23.55 -13.69
CA PRO A 71 4.00 -22.99 -12.43
C PRO A 71 5.52 -22.84 -12.42
N GLY A 72 5.98 -21.66 -11.99
CA GLY A 72 7.39 -21.27 -11.93
C GLY A 72 7.97 -20.71 -13.23
N ASP A 73 7.23 -20.73 -14.34
CA ASP A 73 7.72 -20.17 -15.60
C ASP A 73 7.95 -18.65 -15.45
N THR A 74 8.97 -18.13 -16.13
CA THR A 74 9.28 -16.69 -16.18
C THR A 74 9.32 -16.21 -17.62
N ILE A 75 8.72 -15.06 -17.91
CA ILE A 75 8.69 -14.44 -19.24
C ILE A 75 9.41 -13.09 -19.13
N LEU A 76 10.58 -13.02 -19.72
CA LEU A 76 11.44 -11.85 -19.69
C LEU A 76 11.34 -11.09 -21.01
N PHE A 77 10.79 -9.88 -20.97
CA PHE A 77 10.79 -8.95 -22.09
C PHE A 77 12.04 -8.09 -22.07
N LYS A 78 12.64 -7.86 -23.24
CA LYS A 78 13.87 -7.08 -23.33
C LYS A 78 13.60 -5.60 -23.04
N ALA A 79 14.42 -5.00 -22.19
CA ALA A 79 14.48 -3.57 -21.99
C ALA A 79 14.57 -2.81 -23.33
N GLU A 80 13.96 -1.63 -23.38
CA GLU A 80 13.81 -0.78 -24.58
C GLU A 80 13.03 -1.41 -25.76
N GLY A 81 12.58 -2.66 -25.64
CA GLY A 81 11.72 -3.30 -26.63
C GLY A 81 10.34 -2.66 -26.68
N THR A 82 9.73 -2.65 -27.86
CA THR A 82 8.35 -2.18 -28.05
C THR A 82 7.54 -3.27 -28.74
N TRP A 83 6.38 -3.57 -28.17
CA TRP A 83 5.40 -4.48 -28.73
C TRP A 83 4.05 -3.78 -28.88
N GLU A 84 3.32 -4.12 -29.93
CA GLU A 84 2.00 -3.57 -30.21
C GLU A 84 0.93 -4.68 -30.18
N GLY A 85 -0.22 -4.37 -29.59
CA GLY A 85 -1.34 -5.28 -29.36
C GLY A 85 -1.50 -5.70 -27.90
N GLN A 86 -2.39 -6.65 -27.66
CA GLN A 86 -2.70 -7.16 -26.33
C GLN A 86 -1.72 -8.25 -25.90
N LEU A 87 -1.17 -8.12 -24.69
CA LEU A 87 -0.51 -9.20 -23.96
C LEU A 87 -1.54 -9.94 -23.10
N TRP A 88 -1.86 -11.17 -23.48
CA TRP A 88 -2.82 -12.04 -22.81
C TRP A 88 -2.27 -13.48 -22.72
N PRO A 89 -1.25 -13.71 -21.87
CA PRO A 89 -0.64 -15.02 -21.70
C PRO A 89 -1.63 -16.00 -21.05
N LYS A 90 -1.38 -17.32 -21.18
CA LYS A 90 -2.24 -18.37 -20.62
C LYS A 90 -1.52 -19.18 -19.55
N GLY A 91 -2.29 -19.77 -18.65
CA GLY A 91 -1.79 -20.64 -17.59
C GLY A 91 -1.99 -20.02 -16.21
N SER A 92 -1.60 -20.76 -15.19
CA SER A 92 -1.63 -20.31 -13.80
C SER A 92 -0.49 -20.97 -13.06
N GLY A 93 0.11 -20.23 -12.14
CA GLY A 93 1.06 -20.80 -11.19
C GLY A 93 0.36 -21.62 -10.12
N ASN A 94 1.07 -21.85 -9.02
CA ASN A 94 0.53 -22.42 -7.80
C ASN A 94 1.17 -21.77 -6.58
N GLU A 95 0.72 -22.14 -5.39
CA GLU A 95 1.17 -21.60 -4.09
C GLU A 95 2.70 -21.66 -3.89
N GLU A 96 3.38 -22.63 -4.49
CA GLU A 96 4.84 -22.75 -4.37
C GLU A 96 5.57 -22.00 -5.49
N ASN A 97 4.93 -21.78 -6.64
CA ASN A 97 5.59 -21.30 -7.86
C ASN A 97 4.64 -20.45 -8.73
N SER A 98 4.74 -19.13 -8.60
CA SER A 98 4.06 -18.16 -9.46
C SER A 98 4.65 -18.14 -10.87
N ILE A 99 3.86 -17.65 -11.84
CA ILE A 99 4.35 -17.31 -13.18
C ILE A 99 4.69 -15.82 -13.20
N ILE A 100 5.87 -15.47 -13.68
CA ILE A 100 6.40 -14.11 -13.59
C ILE A 100 6.55 -13.52 -14.99
N ILE A 101 6.09 -12.28 -15.17
CA ILE A 101 6.49 -11.41 -16.28
C ILE A 101 7.43 -10.35 -15.72
N ASP A 102 8.58 -10.18 -16.35
CA ASP A 102 9.58 -9.19 -15.92
C ASP A 102 10.41 -8.68 -17.11
N ARG A 103 11.34 -7.78 -16.81
CA ARG A 103 12.32 -7.22 -17.74
C ARG A 103 13.64 -8.00 -17.68
N TYR A 104 14.34 -8.08 -18.82
CA TYR A 104 15.78 -8.36 -18.84
C TYR A 104 16.55 -7.33 -19.67
N GLY A 105 17.85 -7.20 -19.38
CA GLY A 105 18.70 -6.17 -19.97
C GLY A 105 18.60 -4.84 -19.24
N GLU A 106 19.43 -3.89 -19.65
CA GLU A 106 19.52 -2.55 -19.07
C GLU A 106 18.70 -1.54 -19.88
N GLY A 107 18.21 -0.49 -19.23
CA GLY A 107 17.47 0.60 -19.87
C GLY A 107 16.00 0.66 -19.46
N LYS A 108 15.19 1.34 -20.27
CA LYS A 108 13.77 1.55 -20.01
C LYS A 108 12.99 0.25 -19.99
N ASP A 109 11.87 0.26 -19.28
CA ASP A 109 10.97 -0.88 -19.20
C ASP A 109 10.44 -1.29 -20.59
N PRO A 110 10.21 -2.59 -20.83
CA PRO A 110 9.57 -3.08 -22.04
C PRO A 110 8.22 -2.40 -22.25
N TYR A 111 8.03 -1.85 -23.45
CA TYR A 111 6.86 -1.04 -23.78
C TYR A 111 5.78 -1.85 -24.51
N ILE A 112 4.65 -2.09 -23.84
CA ILE A 112 3.44 -2.67 -24.41
C ILE A 112 2.47 -1.57 -24.85
N LYS A 113 2.33 -1.41 -26.16
CA LYS A 113 1.36 -0.51 -26.81
C LYS A 113 0.08 -1.29 -27.11
N GLY A 114 -0.87 -1.26 -26.19
CA GLY A 114 -2.15 -1.96 -26.35
C GLY A 114 -2.88 -1.58 -27.62
N ASN A 115 -3.04 -0.27 -27.88
CA ASN A 115 -3.77 0.31 -29.02
C ASN A 115 -5.13 -0.41 -29.29
N MET A 116 -5.78 -0.87 -28.22
CA MET A 116 -6.99 -1.69 -28.34
C MET A 116 -8.18 -0.81 -28.68
N ASP A 117 -9.11 -1.31 -29.48
CA ASP A 117 -10.39 -0.63 -29.66
C ASP A 117 -11.19 -0.62 -28.34
N GLN A 118 -11.17 -1.74 -27.61
CA GLN A 118 -11.74 -1.95 -26.27
C GLN A 118 -10.93 -3.03 -25.54
N GLY A 119 -10.98 -3.05 -24.21
CA GLY A 119 -10.31 -4.03 -23.35
C GLY A 119 -8.92 -3.58 -22.88
N ALA A 120 -8.18 -4.52 -22.29
CA ALA A 120 -6.91 -4.23 -21.63
C ALA A 120 -5.70 -4.43 -22.54
N ALA A 121 -4.63 -3.65 -22.33
CA ALA A 121 -3.34 -3.88 -22.98
C ALA A 121 -2.65 -5.13 -22.42
N VAL A 122 -2.71 -5.34 -21.10
CA VAL A 122 -2.33 -6.58 -20.42
C VAL A 122 -3.56 -7.19 -19.75
N TYR A 123 -3.86 -8.45 -20.07
CA TYR A 123 -5.08 -9.09 -19.59
C TYR A 123 -4.79 -10.47 -18.99
N LEU A 124 -5.38 -10.74 -17.82
CA LEU A 124 -5.46 -12.06 -17.21
C LEU A 124 -6.94 -12.43 -17.03
N TYR A 125 -7.35 -13.60 -17.53
CA TYR A 125 -8.74 -14.06 -17.46
C TYR A 125 -8.83 -15.44 -16.83
N ASN A 126 -9.43 -15.51 -15.65
CA ASN A 126 -9.54 -16.73 -14.83
C ASN A 126 -8.18 -17.38 -14.56
N GLN A 127 -7.20 -16.56 -14.19
CA GLN A 127 -5.83 -16.96 -13.88
C GLN A 127 -5.48 -16.58 -12.44
N GLN A 128 -4.53 -17.31 -11.86
CA GLN A 128 -4.03 -17.12 -10.48
C GLN A 128 -2.52 -17.41 -10.41
N TYR A 129 -1.86 -16.92 -9.36
CA TYR A 129 -0.42 -17.02 -9.14
C TYR A 129 0.39 -16.44 -10.31
N TRP A 130 0.13 -15.15 -10.57
CA TRP A 130 0.83 -14.35 -11.56
C TRP A 130 1.46 -13.11 -10.93
N GLU A 131 2.66 -12.77 -11.38
CA GLU A 131 3.32 -11.51 -11.07
C GLU A 131 3.65 -10.77 -12.37
N ILE A 132 3.27 -9.49 -12.45
CA ILE A 132 3.50 -8.62 -13.60
C ILE A 132 4.38 -7.47 -13.13
N ASN A 133 5.63 -7.46 -13.58
CA ASN A 133 6.65 -6.53 -13.10
C ASN A 133 7.26 -5.71 -14.25
N HIS A 134 7.68 -4.48 -13.93
CA HIS A 134 8.58 -3.66 -14.76
C HIS A 134 8.16 -3.52 -16.22
N LEU A 135 6.90 -3.14 -16.48
CA LEU A 135 6.38 -2.86 -17.82
C LEU A 135 5.99 -1.38 -17.97
N GLU A 136 6.28 -0.80 -19.14
CA GLU A 136 5.65 0.44 -19.60
C GLU A 136 4.42 0.07 -20.45
N ILE A 137 3.26 0.65 -20.15
CA ILE A 137 1.99 0.24 -20.76
C ILE A 137 1.19 1.48 -21.17
N THR A 138 0.75 1.49 -22.44
CA THR A 138 -0.27 2.41 -22.92
C THR A 138 -1.42 1.67 -23.58
N ASN A 139 -2.59 2.31 -23.60
CA ASN A 139 -3.74 1.84 -24.36
C ASN A 139 -4.46 3.04 -24.98
N ASN A 140 -3.71 3.72 -25.85
CA ASN A 140 -4.09 4.98 -26.46
C ASN A 140 -4.95 4.75 -27.71
N ALA A 141 -5.96 5.58 -27.90
CA ALA A 141 -6.70 5.64 -29.15
C ALA A 141 -7.21 7.05 -29.42
N THR A 142 -7.61 7.31 -30.65
CA THR A 142 -8.23 8.60 -31.03
C THR A 142 -9.67 8.74 -30.53
N VAL A 143 -10.34 7.63 -30.22
CA VAL A 143 -11.73 7.57 -29.76
C VAL A 143 -11.78 6.89 -28.42
N LYS A 144 -12.53 7.44 -27.47
CA LYS A 144 -12.74 6.88 -26.13
C LYS A 144 -13.43 5.52 -26.15
N GLY A 145 -13.08 4.67 -25.19
CA GLY A 145 -13.56 3.30 -25.12
C GLY A 145 -13.36 2.70 -23.74
N ASP A 146 -14.05 1.61 -23.45
CA ASP A 146 -13.78 0.80 -22.26
C ASP A 146 -12.39 0.17 -22.42
N ARG A 147 -11.39 0.78 -21.79
CA ARG A 147 -9.98 0.41 -21.91
C ARG A 147 -9.33 0.32 -20.55
N GLN A 148 -8.37 -0.58 -20.44
CA GLN A 148 -7.54 -0.74 -19.26
C GLN A 148 -6.05 -0.79 -19.67
N GLY A 149 -5.16 -0.36 -18.78
CA GLY A 149 -3.75 -0.72 -18.89
C GLY A 149 -3.57 -2.20 -18.58
N ILE A 150 -3.78 -2.56 -17.30
CA ILE A 150 -3.74 -3.93 -16.81
C ILE A 150 -5.14 -4.32 -16.30
N CYS A 151 -5.62 -5.50 -16.68
CA CYS A 151 -6.87 -6.04 -16.16
C CYS A 151 -6.70 -7.51 -15.76
N PHE A 152 -7.10 -7.85 -14.53
CA PHE A 152 -7.23 -9.23 -14.09
C PHE A 152 -8.69 -9.50 -13.72
N GLU A 153 -9.27 -10.53 -14.35
CA GLU A 153 -10.70 -10.84 -14.26
C GLU A 153 -10.93 -12.25 -13.74
N ASN A 154 -11.77 -12.35 -12.71
CA ASN A 154 -12.36 -13.58 -12.19
C ASN A 154 -13.83 -13.62 -12.59
N GLN A 155 -14.13 -14.34 -13.67
CA GLN A 155 -15.48 -14.57 -14.14
C GLN A 155 -15.92 -15.99 -13.79
N ASP A 156 -16.83 -16.10 -12.82
CA ASP A 156 -17.43 -17.37 -12.42
C ASP A 156 -16.42 -18.50 -12.09
N ALA A 157 -15.21 -18.17 -11.62
CA ALA A 157 -14.14 -19.14 -11.39
C ALA A 157 -13.99 -19.56 -9.92
N GLY A 158 -14.79 -19.00 -9.02
CA GLY A 158 -14.68 -19.25 -7.58
C GLY A 158 -13.57 -18.40 -6.95
N ILE A 159 -12.76 -19.01 -6.10
CA ILE A 159 -11.64 -18.31 -5.43
C ILE A 159 -10.41 -18.40 -6.32
N LEU A 160 -9.87 -17.25 -6.71
CA LEU A 160 -8.57 -17.14 -7.39
C LEU A 160 -7.61 -16.36 -6.51
N LYS A 161 -6.31 -16.65 -6.61
CA LYS A 161 -5.30 -16.13 -5.69
C LYS A 161 -4.08 -15.50 -6.36
N HIS A 162 -3.33 -14.71 -5.60
CA HIS A 162 -1.95 -14.31 -5.91
C HIS A 162 -1.84 -13.63 -7.27
N ILE A 163 -2.33 -12.40 -7.36
CA ILE A 163 -2.09 -11.52 -8.51
C ILE A 163 -1.31 -10.31 -8.02
N TYR A 164 -0.05 -10.24 -8.42
CA TYR A 164 0.84 -9.12 -8.07
C TYR A 164 1.11 -8.26 -9.30
N VAL A 165 0.96 -6.95 -9.15
CA VAL A 165 1.30 -5.96 -10.17
C VAL A 165 2.27 -4.98 -9.53
N LYS A 166 3.53 -5.03 -9.97
CA LYS A 166 4.63 -4.33 -9.30
C LYS A 166 5.41 -3.46 -10.27
N ASN A 167 5.81 -2.27 -9.83
CA ASN A 167 6.77 -1.41 -10.54
C ASN A 167 6.43 -1.20 -12.02
N CYS A 168 5.15 -1.13 -12.38
CA CYS A 168 4.71 -0.86 -13.74
C CYS A 168 4.43 0.63 -13.94
N ASN A 169 4.68 1.13 -15.15
CA ASN A 169 4.34 2.49 -15.57
C ASN A 169 3.18 2.45 -16.58
N ILE A 170 1.97 2.80 -16.13
CA ILE A 170 0.75 2.82 -16.92
C ILE A 170 0.35 4.26 -17.23
N HIS A 171 0.25 4.61 -18.50
CA HIS A 171 -0.16 5.95 -18.91
C HIS A 171 -0.92 5.99 -20.24
N ASP A 172 -1.50 7.14 -20.59
CA ASP A 172 -2.16 7.37 -21.88
C ASP A 172 -3.25 6.33 -22.21
N VAL A 173 -4.02 5.87 -21.21
CA VAL A 173 -5.17 4.99 -21.45
C VAL A 173 -6.38 5.84 -21.80
N THR A 174 -6.90 5.68 -23.03
CA THR A 174 -8.03 6.50 -23.51
C THR A 174 -9.37 5.88 -23.09
N GLY A 175 -9.69 5.94 -21.79
CA GLY A 175 -10.94 5.43 -21.22
C GLY A 175 -12.22 6.17 -21.61
N VAL A 176 -13.37 5.59 -21.29
CA VAL A 176 -14.70 6.12 -21.60
C VAL A 176 -15.15 7.17 -20.58
N GLU A 177 -15.85 8.21 -21.06
CA GLU A 177 -16.47 9.23 -20.20
C GLU A 177 -17.80 8.74 -19.62
N ILE A 178 -17.74 7.84 -18.66
CA ILE A 178 -18.91 7.55 -17.83
C ILE A 178 -18.86 8.53 -16.65
N THR A 179 -19.88 9.39 -16.52
CA THR A 179 -19.88 10.48 -15.52
C THR A 179 -20.76 10.20 -14.29
N THR A 180 -21.44 9.05 -14.26
CA THR A 180 -22.38 8.65 -13.21
C THR A 180 -22.45 7.12 -13.11
N GLY A 181 -22.55 6.58 -11.89
CA GLY A 181 -22.75 5.15 -11.62
C GLY A 181 -21.61 4.53 -10.81
N VAL A 182 -21.92 3.45 -10.08
CA VAL A 182 -20.94 2.55 -9.43
C VAL A 182 -20.83 1.24 -10.22
N GLY A 183 -19.91 0.36 -9.85
CA GLY A 183 -19.87 -1.01 -10.37
C GLY A 183 -19.17 -1.18 -11.72
N SER A 184 -19.65 -2.12 -12.55
CA SER A 184 -18.97 -2.58 -13.78
C SER A 184 -18.76 -1.48 -14.82
N SER A 185 -19.56 -0.41 -14.77
CA SER A 185 -19.43 0.75 -15.65
C SER A 185 -18.16 1.57 -15.39
N LYS A 186 -17.62 1.54 -14.16
CA LYS A 186 -16.38 2.24 -13.77
C LYS A 186 -15.11 1.45 -14.12
N CYS A 187 -15.23 0.23 -14.63
CA CYS A 187 -14.11 -0.70 -14.82
C CYS A 187 -13.18 -0.36 -15.99
N ASN A 188 -12.77 0.90 -16.18
CA ASN A 188 -11.90 1.39 -17.24
C ASN A 188 -10.87 2.38 -16.67
N GLY A 189 -9.59 2.28 -17.06
CA GLY A 189 -8.54 3.03 -16.36
C GLY A 189 -7.14 2.43 -16.44
N GLY A 190 -6.35 2.68 -15.40
CA GLY A 190 -5.00 2.14 -15.26
C GLY A 190 -5.01 0.64 -14.96
N ILE A 191 -5.09 0.29 -13.67
CA ILE A 191 -5.08 -1.10 -13.18
C ILE A 191 -6.47 -1.45 -12.69
N VAL A 192 -7.05 -2.53 -13.22
CA VAL A 192 -8.44 -2.93 -12.89
C VAL A 192 -8.54 -4.39 -12.49
N GLY A 193 -9.01 -4.65 -11.27
CA GLY A 193 -9.38 -5.98 -10.78
C GLY A 193 -10.88 -6.19 -10.88
N LYS A 194 -11.36 -7.22 -11.60
CA LYS A 194 -12.80 -7.45 -11.79
C LYS A 194 -13.20 -8.84 -11.32
N ILE A 195 -14.34 -8.93 -10.63
CA ILE A 195 -15.08 -10.17 -10.44
C ILE A 195 -16.42 -10.03 -11.16
N THR A 196 -16.64 -10.85 -12.18
CA THR A 196 -17.79 -10.75 -13.07
C THR A 196 -18.55 -12.07 -13.14
N THR A 197 -19.70 -12.05 -13.82
CA THR A 197 -20.41 -13.26 -14.22
C THR A 197 -20.81 -13.14 -15.68
N GLN A 198 -20.94 -14.28 -16.36
CA GLN A 198 -21.34 -14.33 -17.78
C GLN A 198 -22.74 -13.75 -18.02
N ASN A 199 -23.68 -13.93 -17.07
CA ASN A 199 -25.07 -13.49 -17.21
C ASN A 199 -25.45 -12.48 -16.12
N PRO A 200 -24.84 -11.28 -16.11
CA PRO A 200 -24.96 -10.34 -14.99
C PRO A 200 -26.41 -9.89 -14.74
N SER A 201 -27.22 -9.79 -15.79
CA SER A 201 -28.64 -9.38 -15.69
C SER A 201 -29.60 -10.44 -15.17
N THR A 202 -29.24 -11.72 -15.21
CA THR A 202 -30.09 -12.80 -14.67
C THR A 202 -29.46 -13.50 -13.46
N GLY A 203 -28.15 -13.39 -13.29
CA GLY A 203 -27.37 -14.21 -12.35
C GLY A 203 -27.34 -15.69 -12.72
N GLU A 204 -27.84 -16.08 -13.90
CA GLU A 204 -27.94 -17.48 -14.29
C GLU A 204 -26.55 -18.10 -14.50
N GLY A 205 -26.26 -19.13 -13.72
CA GLY A 205 -24.97 -19.81 -13.77
C GLY A 205 -23.84 -19.08 -13.02
N ALA A 206 -24.14 -17.99 -12.31
CA ALA A 206 -23.14 -17.24 -11.57
C ALA A 206 -22.49 -18.11 -10.47
N VAL A 207 -21.16 -18.12 -10.42
CA VAL A 207 -20.39 -18.85 -9.40
C VAL A 207 -19.83 -17.86 -8.39
N LYS A 208 -20.13 -18.06 -7.10
CA LYS A 208 -19.67 -17.20 -6.01
C LYS A 208 -18.14 -17.09 -6.03
N SER A 209 -17.63 -15.90 -6.38
CA SER A 209 -16.22 -15.70 -6.74
C SER A 209 -15.60 -14.54 -5.98
N LYS A 210 -14.32 -14.66 -5.63
CA LYS A 210 -13.55 -13.61 -4.94
C LYS A 210 -12.06 -13.73 -5.25
N TRP A 211 -11.31 -12.70 -4.91
CA TRP A 211 -9.86 -12.74 -4.87
C TRP A 211 -9.34 -12.98 -3.44
N GLU A 212 -8.22 -13.68 -3.34
CA GLU A 212 -7.39 -13.72 -2.14
C GLU A 212 -5.96 -13.35 -2.54
N ASP A 213 -5.23 -12.60 -1.71
CA ASP A 213 -3.79 -12.32 -1.92
C ASP A 213 -3.54 -11.53 -3.22
N ILE A 214 -3.88 -10.24 -3.19
CA ILE A 214 -3.66 -9.29 -4.29
C ILE A 214 -2.73 -8.20 -3.81
N ILE A 215 -1.67 -7.92 -4.57
CA ILE A 215 -0.72 -6.85 -4.29
C ILE A 215 -0.61 -5.95 -5.51
N ILE A 216 -0.91 -4.67 -5.34
CA ILE A 216 -0.68 -3.62 -6.32
C ILE A 216 0.33 -2.65 -5.71
N ASP A 217 1.60 -2.75 -6.09
CA ASP A 217 2.71 -2.12 -5.37
C ASP A 217 3.68 -1.35 -6.29
N GLY A 218 4.11 -0.16 -5.87
CA GLY A 218 5.19 0.58 -6.55
C GLY A 218 4.87 1.05 -7.98
N ASN A 219 3.58 1.11 -8.37
CA ASN A 219 3.21 1.44 -9.75
C ASN A 219 3.07 2.96 -9.96
N SER A 220 3.41 3.42 -11.17
CA SER A 220 3.12 4.77 -11.66
C SER A 220 1.92 4.71 -12.60
N VAL A 221 0.82 5.40 -12.27
CA VAL A 221 -0.43 5.42 -13.04
C VAL A 221 -0.80 6.86 -13.35
N LYS A 222 -0.76 7.29 -14.61
CA LYS A 222 -0.95 8.72 -14.91
C LYS A 222 -1.57 9.06 -16.25
N ASP A 223 -2.09 10.28 -16.35
CA ASP A 223 -2.54 10.92 -17.60
C ASP A 223 -3.49 10.01 -18.39
N LEU A 224 -4.54 9.53 -17.73
CA LEU A 224 -5.42 8.52 -18.29
C LEU A 224 -6.89 8.73 -17.94
N GLY A 225 -7.73 7.99 -18.66
CA GLY A 225 -9.13 7.76 -18.31
C GLY A 225 -9.45 6.29 -18.08
N ARG A 226 -10.37 5.93 -17.18
CA ARG A 226 -11.03 6.80 -16.19
C ARG A 226 -10.38 6.72 -14.82
N GLU A 227 -10.39 5.53 -14.22
CA GLU A 227 -9.91 5.31 -12.85
C GLU A 227 -8.39 5.05 -12.82
N GLY A 228 -7.70 5.42 -11.75
CA GLY A 228 -6.31 5.02 -11.55
C GLY A 228 -6.19 3.51 -11.27
N ILE A 229 -6.55 3.11 -10.05
CA ILE A 229 -6.59 1.72 -9.59
C ILE A 229 -8.01 1.41 -9.12
N TYR A 230 -8.68 0.44 -9.73
CA TYR A 230 -10.09 0.17 -9.46
C TYR A 230 -10.40 -1.31 -9.31
N PHE A 231 -11.11 -1.66 -8.24
CA PHE A 231 -11.65 -3.00 -8.03
C PHE A 231 -13.15 -3.00 -8.27
N TYR A 232 -13.65 -4.09 -8.85
CA TYR A 232 -15.08 -4.35 -9.02
C TYR A 232 -15.43 -5.77 -8.59
N SER A 233 -16.56 -5.90 -7.89
CA SER A 233 -17.16 -7.21 -7.62
C SER A 233 -18.64 -7.25 -7.94
N TYR A 234 -19.02 -8.27 -8.72
CA TYR A 234 -20.42 -8.70 -8.84
C TYR A 234 -21.01 -9.03 -7.47
N TRP A 235 -20.25 -9.61 -6.54
CA TRP A 235 -20.75 -10.13 -5.25
C TRP A 235 -20.82 -9.07 -4.15
N SER A 236 -21.45 -7.93 -4.43
CA SER A 236 -21.39 -6.75 -3.55
C SER A 236 -22.71 -6.38 -2.85
N ILE A 237 -23.80 -7.12 -3.11
CA ILE A 237 -25.12 -6.84 -2.51
C ILE A 237 -25.14 -7.22 -1.02
N ARG A 238 -25.41 -6.22 -0.18
CA ARG A 238 -25.74 -6.38 1.24
C ARG A 238 -26.69 -5.31 1.72
N TRP A 239 -27.33 -5.57 2.86
CA TRP A 239 -28.16 -4.60 3.58
C TRP A 239 -29.25 -3.92 2.73
N GLY A 240 -29.83 -4.62 1.75
CA GLY A 240 -30.86 -4.03 0.89
C GLY A 240 -30.32 -3.08 -0.19
N LEU A 241 -29.00 -3.11 -0.46
CA LEU A 241 -28.40 -2.46 -1.62
C LEU A 241 -29.06 -2.98 -2.90
N GLU A 242 -29.64 -2.08 -3.68
CA GLU A 242 -30.27 -2.38 -4.97
C GLU A 242 -29.33 -1.97 -6.12
N GLU A 243 -28.31 -2.79 -6.37
CA GLU A 243 -27.45 -2.61 -7.54
C GLU A 243 -27.87 -3.57 -8.66
N PRO A 244 -28.25 -3.05 -9.85
CA PRO A 244 -28.54 -3.89 -10.98
C PRO A 244 -27.31 -4.73 -11.33
N ASN A 245 -27.53 -6.04 -11.46
CA ASN A 245 -26.48 -6.98 -11.85
C ASN A 245 -25.38 -7.17 -10.79
N ALA A 246 -25.74 -7.24 -9.51
CA ALA A 246 -24.85 -7.69 -8.44
C ALA A 246 -25.47 -8.91 -7.71
N GLY A 247 -24.62 -9.74 -7.12
CA GLY A 247 -24.94 -10.91 -6.29
C GLY A 247 -24.63 -10.66 -4.81
N GLU A 248 -25.02 -11.60 -3.95
CA GLU A 248 -24.85 -11.52 -2.51
C GLU A 248 -23.39 -11.34 -2.08
N TYR A 249 -23.18 -10.48 -1.08
CA TYR A 249 -21.88 -10.11 -0.51
C TYR A 249 -20.90 -11.30 -0.36
N TYR A 250 -19.74 -11.16 -1.00
CA TYR A 250 -18.63 -12.10 -0.91
C TYR A 250 -17.29 -11.38 -1.11
N PRO A 251 -16.74 -10.81 -0.03
CA PRO A 251 -15.61 -9.92 -0.16
C PRO A 251 -14.32 -10.65 -0.51
N SER A 252 -13.46 -9.94 -1.25
CA SER A 252 -12.05 -10.32 -1.41
C SER A 252 -11.27 -10.01 -0.13
N THR A 253 -10.22 -10.78 0.15
CA THR A 253 -9.44 -10.70 1.39
C THR A 253 -7.95 -10.70 1.09
N GLN A 254 -7.10 -10.18 1.98
CA GLN A 254 -5.65 -10.06 1.75
C GLN A 254 -5.37 -9.23 0.48
N VAL A 255 -5.98 -8.05 0.40
CA VAL A 255 -5.75 -7.09 -0.69
C VAL A 255 -4.87 -5.96 -0.14
N ILE A 256 -3.73 -5.74 -0.78
CA ILE A 256 -2.77 -4.68 -0.44
C ILE A 256 -2.58 -3.79 -1.67
N VAL A 257 -2.76 -2.48 -1.47
CA VAL A 257 -2.50 -1.45 -2.50
C VAL A 257 -1.52 -0.46 -1.88
N SER A 258 -0.25 -0.57 -2.25
CA SER A 258 0.85 0.13 -1.56
C SER A 258 1.79 0.87 -2.50
N ASN A 259 2.44 1.95 -2.03
CA ASN A 259 3.55 2.62 -2.75
C ASN A 259 3.22 3.07 -4.18
N ASN A 260 1.93 3.26 -4.53
CA ASN A 260 1.54 3.65 -5.89
C ASN A 260 1.50 5.16 -6.03
N LYS A 261 1.91 5.64 -7.21
CA LYS A 261 1.79 7.03 -7.62
C LYS A 261 0.71 7.18 -8.68
N VAL A 262 -0.41 7.82 -8.34
CA VAL A 262 -1.53 8.06 -9.24
C VAL A 262 -1.67 9.56 -9.52
N GLU A 263 -1.54 9.97 -10.79
CA GLU A 263 -1.54 11.40 -11.15
C GLU A 263 -2.43 11.73 -12.34
N ASN A 264 -3.17 12.84 -12.27
CA ASN A 264 -3.95 13.38 -13.39
C ASN A 264 -4.89 12.35 -14.03
N VAL A 265 -5.60 11.60 -13.19
CA VAL A 265 -6.63 10.66 -13.66
C VAL A 265 -7.97 11.36 -13.79
N ASP A 266 -8.72 10.94 -14.79
CA ASP A 266 -10.01 11.55 -15.10
C ASP A 266 -11.08 11.34 -14.03
N GLY A 267 -10.99 10.20 -13.33
CA GLY A 267 -11.97 9.75 -12.34
C GLY A 267 -11.37 9.62 -10.96
N ASP A 268 -11.66 8.51 -10.30
CA ASP A 268 -11.16 8.17 -8.98
C ASP A 268 -9.67 7.80 -9.02
N GLY A 269 -8.94 8.13 -7.96
CA GLY A 269 -7.53 7.74 -7.82
C GLY A 269 -7.39 6.24 -7.56
N ILE A 270 -7.75 5.81 -6.35
CA ILE A 270 -7.70 4.42 -5.90
C ILE A 270 -9.03 4.04 -5.26
N VAL A 271 -9.64 2.95 -5.73
CA VAL A 271 -10.89 2.43 -5.20
C VAL A 271 -10.82 0.92 -4.99
N ILE A 272 -10.99 0.50 -3.74
CA ILE A 272 -11.25 -0.90 -3.41
C ILE A 272 -12.75 -1.11 -3.24
N THR A 273 -13.28 -2.21 -3.79
CA THR A 273 -14.70 -2.55 -3.64
C THR A 273 -14.88 -3.98 -3.21
N CYS A 274 -15.88 -4.23 -2.36
CA CYS A 274 -16.19 -5.56 -1.85
C CYS A 274 -14.95 -6.28 -1.28
N CYS A 275 -14.28 -5.62 -0.34
CA CYS A 275 -13.12 -6.17 0.37
C CYS A 275 -13.42 -6.29 1.88
N ASP A 276 -12.71 -7.20 2.54
CA ASP A 276 -12.69 -7.37 3.99
C ASP A 276 -11.24 -7.45 4.46
N GLY A 277 -10.81 -6.48 5.27
CA GLY A 277 -9.43 -6.41 5.76
C GLY A 277 -8.39 -5.99 4.72
N ALA A 278 -8.75 -5.13 3.76
CA ALA A 278 -7.77 -4.59 2.81
C ALA A 278 -6.89 -3.51 3.45
N LEU A 279 -5.65 -3.41 2.99
CA LEU A 279 -4.68 -2.40 3.41
C LEU A 279 -4.32 -1.51 2.21
N VAL A 280 -4.57 -0.22 2.33
CA VAL A 280 -4.28 0.79 1.30
C VAL A 280 -3.34 1.82 1.91
N GLU A 281 -2.06 1.74 1.58
CA GLU A 281 -1.03 2.52 2.28
C GLU A 281 0.07 3.11 1.42
N HIS A 282 0.70 4.19 1.87
CA HIS A 282 1.85 4.80 1.17
C HIS A 282 1.59 5.17 -0.29
N ASN A 283 0.33 5.45 -0.64
CA ASN A 283 -0.01 5.88 -1.99
C ASN A 283 0.02 7.40 -2.09
N TYR A 284 0.55 7.91 -3.20
CA TYR A 284 0.48 9.32 -3.57
C TYR A 284 -0.55 9.49 -4.69
N VAL A 285 -1.62 10.24 -4.41
CA VAL A 285 -2.68 10.54 -5.38
C VAL A 285 -2.79 12.04 -5.58
N ARG A 286 -2.48 12.51 -6.79
CA ARG A 286 -2.60 13.93 -7.14
C ARG A 286 -3.52 14.16 -8.33
N GLY A 287 -4.42 15.12 -8.20
CA GLY A 287 -5.26 15.55 -9.31
C GLY A 287 -6.21 14.45 -9.79
N ALA A 288 -6.82 13.70 -8.87
CA ALA A 288 -7.98 12.88 -9.21
C ALA A 288 -9.16 13.78 -9.62
N ASN A 289 -10.06 13.23 -10.44
CA ASN A 289 -11.18 13.95 -11.05
C ASN A 289 -10.76 15.12 -11.95
N SER A 290 -9.53 15.10 -12.49
CA SER A 290 -8.87 16.25 -13.15
C SER A 290 -9.52 16.75 -14.46
N ARG A 291 -10.65 16.20 -14.88
CA ARG A 291 -11.36 16.62 -16.09
C ARG A 291 -12.11 17.96 -15.88
N PRO A 292 -12.21 18.80 -16.94
CA PRO A 292 -12.98 20.05 -16.91
C PRO A 292 -14.48 19.91 -16.59
N ASN A 293 -15.06 18.72 -16.75
CA ASN A 293 -16.46 18.40 -16.44
C ASN A 293 -16.57 17.23 -15.44
N GLY A 294 -15.59 17.11 -14.53
CA GLY A 294 -15.62 16.12 -13.46
C GLY A 294 -16.95 16.13 -12.69
N LYS A 295 -17.32 14.97 -12.15
CA LYS A 295 -18.52 14.82 -11.32
C LYS A 295 -18.18 14.12 -10.00
N TYR A 296 -18.73 12.94 -9.78
CA TYR A 296 -18.72 12.21 -8.52
C TYR A 296 -17.53 11.25 -8.47
N HIS A 297 -16.43 11.75 -7.91
CA HIS A 297 -15.14 11.09 -7.76
C HIS A 297 -14.36 11.62 -6.57
N ALA A 298 -13.59 10.74 -5.95
CA ALA A 298 -12.70 11.05 -4.83
C ALA A 298 -11.28 10.54 -5.08
N GLY A 299 -10.35 10.88 -4.17
CA GLY A 299 -8.96 10.45 -4.27
C GLY A 299 -8.78 8.96 -3.98
N VAL A 300 -8.93 8.56 -2.72
CA VAL A 300 -8.69 7.19 -2.24
C VAL A 300 -9.84 6.73 -1.36
N TRP A 301 -10.58 5.71 -1.76
CA TRP A 301 -11.82 5.33 -1.07
C TRP A 301 -12.26 3.88 -1.25
N MET A 302 -13.37 3.52 -0.58
CA MET A 302 -13.94 2.17 -0.61
C MET A 302 -15.44 2.16 -0.83
N TRP A 303 -15.94 1.03 -1.36
CA TRP A 303 -17.38 0.77 -1.47
C TRP A 303 -17.71 -0.68 -1.14
N SER A 304 -18.83 -0.92 -0.45
CA SER A 304 -19.23 -2.26 -0.01
C SER A 304 -18.12 -3.02 0.74
N SER A 305 -17.31 -2.36 1.57
CA SER A 305 -16.10 -2.96 2.19
C SER A 305 -16.05 -2.80 3.70
N ASP A 306 -15.41 -3.77 4.38
CA ASP A 306 -15.32 -3.86 5.84
C ASP A 306 -13.88 -3.96 6.34
N ASN A 307 -13.64 -3.47 7.55
CA ASN A 307 -12.39 -3.65 8.30
C ASN A 307 -11.14 -3.25 7.51
N CYS A 308 -11.27 -2.35 6.53
CA CYS A 308 -10.15 -1.90 5.70
C CYS A 308 -9.42 -0.75 6.39
N VAL A 309 -8.10 -0.71 6.21
CA VAL A 309 -7.22 0.32 6.77
C VAL A 309 -6.59 1.12 5.63
N PHE A 310 -6.74 2.43 5.72
CA PHE A 310 -6.17 3.41 4.79
C PHE A 310 -5.19 4.27 5.57
N ARG A 311 -3.89 4.09 5.32
CA ARG A 311 -2.87 4.78 6.11
C ARG A 311 -1.69 5.31 5.35
N TYR A 312 -1.09 6.40 5.83
CA TYR A 312 0.10 7.00 5.21
C TYR A 312 -0.09 7.35 3.72
N ASN A 313 -1.32 7.58 3.28
CA ASN A 313 -1.57 8.05 1.93
C ASN A 313 -1.45 9.58 1.89
N GLU A 314 -0.90 10.09 0.79
CA GLU A 314 -0.94 11.51 0.45
C GLU A 314 -1.94 11.73 -0.67
N VAL A 315 -2.93 12.59 -0.44
CA VAL A 315 -3.96 12.90 -1.46
C VAL A 315 -4.11 14.39 -1.62
N CYS A 316 -3.84 14.89 -2.83
CA CYS A 316 -3.84 16.32 -3.07
C CYS A 316 -4.41 16.76 -4.43
N GLU A 317 -4.80 18.03 -4.48
CA GLU A 317 -5.26 18.72 -5.69
C GLU A 317 -6.43 18.03 -6.43
N THR A 318 -7.23 17.20 -5.74
CA THR A 318 -8.45 16.63 -6.32
C THR A 318 -9.37 17.74 -6.82
N LYS A 319 -10.20 17.42 -7.82
CA LYS A 319 -11.07 18.41 -8.47
C LYS A 319 -12.55 18.23 -8.15
N THR A 320 -13.27 19.33 -8.35
CA THR A 320 -14.73 19.51 -8.19
C THR A 320 -15.20 19.64 -6.74
N THR A 321 -16.46 20.07 -6.58
CA THR A 321 -17.16 20.18 -5.28
C THR A 321 -18.44 19.33 -5.21
N LEU A 322 -18.70 18.51 -6.24
CA LEU A 322 -19.85 17.60 -6.24
C LEU A 322 -19.55 16.36 -5.39
N ASP A 323 -18.33 15.84 -5.57
CA ASP A 323 -17.53 15.12 -4.57
C ASP A 323 -16.18 15.86 -4.54
N GLY A 324 -15.07 15.18 -4.87
CA GLY A 324 -13.74 15.76 -4.95
C GLY A 324 -12.99 15.73 -3.62
N MET A 325 -13.41 14.92 -2.66
CA MET A 325 -12.71 14.77 -1.39
C MET A 325 -11.46 13.90 -1.55
N ALA A 326 -10.49 14.05 -0.66
CA ALA A 326 -9.34 13.15 -0.60
C ALA A 326 -9.80 11.72 -0.30
N PHE A 327 -10.68 11.56 0.69
CA PHE A 327 -11.14 10.28 1.22
C PHE A 327 -12.67 10.16 1.20
N ASP A 328 -13.20 8.94 1.27
CA ASP A 328 -14.64 8.71 1.34
C ASP A 328 -15.00 7.39 2.03
N PHE A 329 -15.86 7.45 3.05
CA PHE A 329 -16.61 6.27 3.51
C PHE A 329 -17.92 6.15 2.73
N ASP A 330 -17.88 5.46 1.59
CA ASP A 330 -19.04 5.27 0.73
C ASP A 330 -19.98 4.17 1.30
N ASN A 331 -20.97 3.84 0.51
CA ASN A 331 -22.13 3.05 0.83
C ASN A 331 -21.77 1.60 1.16
N CYS A 332 -22.55 1.05 2.09
CA CYS A 332 -22.37 -0.28 2.63
C CYS A 332 -20.94 -0.43 3.17
N THR A 333 -20.53 0.29 4.19
CA THR A 333 -19.19 0.14 4.77
C THR A 333 -19.27 0.00 6.29
N THR A 334 -18.41 -0.81 6.90
CA THR A 334 -18.28 -0.83 8.36
C THR A 334 -16.89 -1.17 8.89
N GLY A 335 -16.51 -0.59 10.03
CA GLY A 335 -15.25 -0.93 10.70
C GLY A 335 -13.99 -0.42 9.99
N ASN A 336 -14.12 0.49 9.04
CA ASN A 336 -12.98 0.98 8.24
C ASN A 336 -12.27 2.14 8.96
N ILE A 337 -10.97 2.27 8.69
CA ILE A 337 -10.10 3.24 9.37
C ILE A 337 -9.33 4.07 8.33
N TYR A 338 -9.42 5.40 8.44
CA TYR A 338 -8.44 6.31 7.87
C TYR A 338 -7.50 6.80 8.98
N GLU A 339 -6.23 6.44 8.91
CA GLU A 339 -5.24 6.84 9.90
C GLU A 339 -3.93 7.32 9.29
N TYR A 340 -3.26 8.28 9.91
CA TYR A 340 -1.91 8.70 9.49
C TYR A 340 -1.82 9.23 8.04
N ASN A 341 -2.92 9.70 7.46
CA ASN A 341 -2.92 10.22 6.10
C ASN A 341 -2.65 11.73 6.09
N TYR A 342 -2.09 12.20 4.98
CA TYR A 342 -1.91 13.61 4.68
C TYR A 342 -2.76 14.00 3.47
N SER A 343 -3.57 15.04 3.61
CA SER A 343 -4.33 15.58 2.49
C SER A 343 -4.19 17.08 2.41
N HIS A 344 -4.11 17.60 1.18
CA HIS A 344 -4.05 19.04 1.00
C HIS A 344 -4.54 19.54 -0.35
N ASP A 345 -5.03 20.77 -0.35
CA ASP A 345 -5.45 21.51 -1.54
C ASP A 345 -6.52 20.80 -2.39
N ASN A 346 -7.29 19.90 -1.77
CA ASN A 346 -8.37 19.18 -2.43
C ASN A 346 -9.59 20.08 -2.59
N GLU A 347 -10.14 20.20 -3.81
CA GLU A 347 -11.27 21.10 -4.08
C GLU A 347 -12.53 20.69 -3.34
N GLY A 348 -12.78 19.39 -3.14
CA GLY A 348 -14.00 18.87 -2.50
C GLY A 348 -13.92 18.75 -0.97
N GLY A 349 -12.71 18.71 -0.41
CA GLY A 349 -12.52 18.56 1.03
C GLY A 349 -11.60 17.40 1.40
N PHE A 350 -11.51 17.16 2.71
CA PHE A 350 -10.77 16.06 3.29
C PHE A 350 -11.51 14.74 3.09
N ILE A 351 -12.75 14.66 3.57
CA ILE A 351 -13.48 13.39 3.57
C ILE A 351 -14.97 13.56 3.29
N LEU A 352 -15.51 12.62 2.52
CA LEU A 352 -16.92 12.41 2.33
C LEU A 352 -17.41 11.25 3.21
N LEU A 353 -18.57 11.41 3.83
CA LEU A 353 -19.31 10.34 4.47
C LEU A 353 -20.57 10.09 3.63
N CYS A 354 -20.48 9.17 2.67
CA CYS A 354 -21.52 8.95 1.67
C CYS A 354 -22.30 7.66 1.91
N SER A 355 -23.53 7.77 2.40
CA SER A 355 -24.40 6.59 2.41
C SER A 355 -25.87 6.89 2.19
N SER A 356 -26.43 6.15 1.23
CA SER A 356 -27.88 6.00 1.04
C SER A 356 -28.44 4.71 1.63
N ASN A 357 -27.59 3.78 2.08
CA ASN A 357 -28.00 2.48 2.62
C ASN A 357 -27.50 2.23 4.06
N ARG A 358 -26.18 2.09 4.22
CA ARG A 358 -25.51 2.03 5.54
C ARG A 358 -24.02 2.32 5.43
N SER A 359 -23.49 3.19 6.28
CA SER A 359 -22.06 3.36 6.56
C SER A 359 -21.92 3.57 8.07
N SER A 360 -21.25 2.67 8.78
CA SER A 360 -21.20 2.70 10.25
C SER A 360 -19.93 2.19 10.89
N ASP A 361 -19.65 2.59 12.14
CA ASP A 361 -18.54 2.08 12.95
C ASP A 361 -17.17 2.36 12.33
N ASN A 362 -17.04 3.49 11.63
CA ASN A 362 -15.81 3.89 10.93
C ASN A 362 -15.00 4.89 11.78
N ILE A 363 -13.68 4.88 11.60
CA ILE A 363 -12.73 5.67 12.40
C ILE A 363 -11.89 6.56 11.49
N VAL A 364 -11.67 7.80 11.93
CA VAL A 364 -10.74 8.75 11.32
C VAL A 364 -9.82 9.26 12.41
N ARG A 365 -8.53 8.91 12.37
CA ARG A 365 -7.59 9.27 13.42
C ARG A 365 -6.20 9.67 12.98
N TYR A 366 -5.53 10.54 13.72
CA TYR A 366 -4.13 10.88 13.44
C TYR A 366 -3.86 11.34 11.99
N ASN A 367 -4.87 11.92 11.31
CA ASN A 367 -4.69 12.46 9.97
C ASN A 367 -4.38 13.96 10.03
N LEU A 368 -3.66 14.45 9.02
CA LEU A 368 -3.42 15.87 8.79
C LEU A 368 -4.13 16.31 7.49
N SER A 369 -5.01 17.30 7.60
CA SER A 369 -5.68 17.93 6.47
C SER A 369 -5.37 19.42 6.43
N VAL A 370 -4.82 19.88 5.31
CA VAL A 370 -4.32 21.24 5.12
C VAL A 370 -4.91 21.87 3.87
N ASN A 371 -5.63 22.98 4.04
CA ASN A 371 -6.26 23.71 2.93
C ASN A 371 -7.23 22.85 2.09
N ASP A 372 -7.81 21.79 2.66
CA ASP A 372 -8.86 21.05 1.98
C ASP A 372 -10.17 21.85 1.94
N GLY A 373 -10.91 21.68 0.85
CA GLY A 373 -12.05 22.52 0.53
C GLY A 373 -11.62 23.93 0.09
N CYS A 374 -10.51 24.02 -0.64
CA CYS A 374 -9.81 25.26 -1.02
C CYS A 374 -10.57 26.18 -1.99
N VAL A 375 -11.76 25.78 -2.46
CA VAL A 375 -12.58 26.54 -3.42
C VAL A 375 -13.95 26.92 -2.85
N ALA A 376 -14.56 27.95 -3.47
CA ALA A 376 -15.88 28.41 -3.08
C ALA A 376 -16.95 27.31 -3.21
N ASN A 377 -17.86 27.25 -2.24
CA ASN A 377 -18.93 26.23 -2.13
C ASN A 377 -18.44 24.80 -1.83
N SER A 378 -17.24 24.67 -1.25
CA SER A 378 -16.74 23.40 -0.72
C SER A 378 -16.99 23.27 0.80
N GLN A 379 -16.38 22.25 1.43
CA GLN A 379 -16.33 21.98 2.88
C GLN A 379 -15.12 21.10 3.20
N VAL A 380 -14.67 21.02 4.45
CA VAL A 380 -13.63 20.05 4.84
C VAL A 380 -14.22 18.64 4.94
N ILE A 381 -15.37 18.51 5.59
CA ILE A 381 -16.08 17.24 5.78
C ILE A 381 -17.49 17.37 5.21
N MET A 382 -17.84 16.48 4.28
CA MET A 382 -19.19 16.38 3.73
C MET A 382 -19.91 15.18 4.32
N MET A 383 -21.12 15.40 4.83
CA MET A 383 -21.97 14.35 5.40
C MET A 383 -23.23 14.16 4.57
N TYR A 384 -23.48 12.92 4.16
CA TYR A 384 -24.61 12.56 3.32
C TYR A 384 -25.55 11.58 4.02
N GLY A 385 -26.80 12.02 4.27
CA GLY A 385 -27.94 11.15 4.55
C GLY A 385 -28.02 10.56 5.96
N THR A 386 -29.18 10.01 6.30
CA THR A 386 -29.47 9.35 7.61
C THR A 386 -28.82 7.99 7.80
N ASN A 387 -28.29 7.41 6.73
CA ASN A 387 -27.72 6.07 6.72
C ASN A 387 -26.20 6.07 6.96
N THR A 388 -25.68 7.23 7.36
CA THR A 388 -24.30 7.45 7.78
C THR A 388 -24.32 7.70 9.29
N TYR A 389 -23.74 6.81 10.07
CA TYR A 389 -23.74 6.95 11.52
C TYR A 389 -22.55 6.30 12.21
N ASP A 390 -22.35 6.60 13.51
CA ASP A 390 -21.29 6.00 14.34
C ASP A 390 -19.89 6.14 13.73
N VAL A 391 -19.52 7.37 13.33
CA VAL A 391 -18.18 7.70 12.82
C VAL A 391 -17.42 8.50 13.87
N SER A 392 -16.21 8.06 14.20
CA SER A 392 -15.37 8.71 15.21
C SER A 392 -14.18 9.41 14.59
N PHE A 393 -14.16 10.73 14.70
CA PHE A 393 -13.03 11.59 14.37
C PHE A 393 -12.26 11.91 15.63
N TYR A 394 -11.03 11.41 15.76
CA TYR A 394 -10.21 11.80 16.89
C TYR A 394 -8.73 11.95 16.60
N ASN A 395 -8.06 12.80 17.37
CA ASN A 395 -6.62 13.03 17.20
C ASN A 395 -6.24 13.44 15.77
N ASN A 396 -7.11 14.13 15.03
CA ASN A 396 -6.77 14.68 13.71
C ASN A 396 -6.41 16.16 13.82
N THR A 397 -5.68 16.66 12.83
CA THR A 397 -5.36 18.09 12.70
C THR A 397 -5.94 18.64 11.39
N PHE A 398 -6.87 19.58 11.52
CA PHE A 398 -7.56 20.22 10.40
C PHE A 398 -7.20 21.69 10.34
N ILE A 399 -6.65 22.13 9.20
CA ILE A 399 -6.24 23.50 8.96
C ILE A 399 -6.88 23.94 7.65
N TYR A 400 -7.82 24.89 7.72
CA TYR A 400 -8.68 25.18 6.57
C TYR A 400 -9.04 26.66 6.49
N GLY A 401 -9.26 27.12 5.26
CA GLY A 401 -9.55 28.52 4.97
C GLY A 401 -11.02 28.89 5.14
N ASN A 402 -11.50 29.75 4.26
CA ASN A 402 -12.85 30.30 4.28
C ASN A 402 -13.91 29.33 3.70
N THR A 403 -13.92 28.09 4.20
CA THR A 403 -14.88 27.03 3.87
C THR A 403 -15.53 26.50 5.16
N PRO A 404 -16.77 25.97 5.16
CA PRO A 404 -17.32 25.30 6.33
C PRO A 404 -16.49 24.08 6.73
N PHE A 405 -16.31 23.86 8.03
CA PHE A 405 -15.65 22.64 8.52
C PHE A 405 -16.46 21.39 8.18
N VAL A 406 -17.73 21.37 8.56
CA VAL A 406 -18.66 20.26 8.32
C VAL A 406 -19.89 20.77 7.61
N ARG A 407 -20.38 20.01 6.63
CA ARG A 407 -21.65 20.28 5.93
C ARG A 407 -22.52 19.04 5.80
N GLN A 408 -23.77 19.14 6.23
CA GLN A 408 -24.82 18.16 5.95
C GLN A 408 -25.46 18.45 4.58
N ALA A 409 -25.39 17.50 3.65
CA ALA A 409 -25.91 17.67 2.29
C ALA A 409 -27.43 17.88 2.24
N HIS A 410 -28.17 17.23 3.15
CA HIS A 410 -29.65 17.17 3.15
C HIS A 410 -30.28 17.75 4.41
N GLN A 411 -29.63 18.75 5.02
CA GLN A 411 -30.07 19.34 6.30
C GLN A 411 -31.55 19.74 6.33
N ASN A 412 -32.05 20.29 5.23
CA ASN A 412 -33.42 20.80 5.13
C ASN A 412 -34.51 19.71 5.06
N SER A 413 -34.18 18.48 4.63
CA SER A 413 -35.13 17.35 4.64
C SER A 413 -35.17 16.61 5.97
N GLY A 414 -34.21 16.89 6.87
CA GLY A 414 -34.02 16.15 8.11
C GLY A 414 -33.18 14.90 7.94
N ASP A 415 -32.69 14.62 6.73
CA ASP A 415 -31.95 13.41 6.41
C ASP A 415 -30.45 13.54 6.73
N ASN A 416 -30.14 13.68 8.02
CA ASN A 416 -28.80 13.99 8.50
C ASN A 416 -28.04 12.75 8.98
N ALA A 417 -26.73 12.73 8.75
CA ALA A 417 -25.84 11.80 9.42
C ALA A 417 -25.94 11.97 10.94
N SER A 418 -25.69 10.91 11.71
CA SER A 418 -25.89 10.93 13.17
C SER A 418 -24.78 10.20 13.92
N ASN A 419 -24.64 10.48 15.22
CA ASN A 419 -23.58 9.90 16.06
C ASN A 419 -22.17 10.09 15.49
N ILE A 420 -21.91 11.26 14.91
CA ILE A 420 -20.58 11.64 14.47
C ILE A 420 -19.87 12.31 15.64
N SER A 421 -18.74 11.76 16.07
CA SER A 421 -18.01 12.27 17.24
C SER A 421 -16.69 12.90 16.83
N PHE A 422 -16.37 14.04 17.45
CA PHE A 422 -15.11 14.75 17.31
C PHE A 422 -14.44 14.84 18.69
N LYS A 423 -13.29 14.20 18.88
CA LYS A 423 -12.52 14.26 20.13
C LYS A 423 -11.02 14.48 19.92
N ASN A 424 -10.35 15.23 20.78
CA ASN A 424 -8.90 15.45 20.67
C ASN A 424 -8.45 15.97 19.29
N ASN A 425 -9.31 16.61 18.49
CA ASN A 425 -8.89 17.16 17.21
C ASN A 425 -8.41 18.60 17.36
N ILE A 426 -7.44 19.02 16.55
CA ILE A 426 -7.16 20.43 16.30
C ILE A 426 -8.05 20.90 15.15
N ILE A 427 -8.92 21.88 15.42
CA ILE A 427 -9.78 22.52 14.42
C ILE A 427 -9.32 23.98 14.28
N PHE A 428 -8.52 24.24 13.25
CA PHE A 428 -7.92 25.54 12.99
C PHE A 428 -8.45 26.16 11.69
N LYS A 429 -9.35 27.14 11.83
CA LYS A 429 -9.79 28.01 10.74
C LYS A 429 -8.84 29.20 10.57
N THR A 430 -8.21 29.32 9.40
CA THR A 430 -7.27 30.42 9.11
C THR A 430 -7.97 31.67 8.59
N GLU A 431 -9.14 31.52 7.96
CA GLU A 431 -9.89 32.62 7.35
C GLU A 431 -11.41 32.48 7.53
N GLY A 432 -12.10 33.61 7.66
CA GLY A 432 -13.56 33.66 7.78
C GLY A 432 -14.06 33.43 9.21
N ASN A 433 -15.38 33.33 9.36
CA ASN A 433 -16.03 33.01 10.63
C ASN A 433 -17.11 31.95 10.38
N GLU A 434 -17.33 31.06 11.34
CA GLU A 434 -18.41 30.08 11.28
C GLU A 434 -18.88 29.67 12.67
N ASN A 435 -20.06 29.05 12.71
CA ASN A 435 -20.46 28.18 13.80
C ASN A 435 -20.38 26.75 13.28
N LEU A 436 -19.73 25.86 14.02
CA LEU A 436 -19.61 24.47 13.62
C LEU A 436 -20.98 23.77 13.60
N GLU A 437 -21.12 22.79 12.70
CA GLU A 437 -22.31 21.95 12.59
C GLU A 437 -22.49 21.11 13.87
N THR A 438 -23.72 21.08 14.40
CA THR A 438 -24.05 20.35 15.64
C THR A 438 -25.13 19.31 15.44
N ILE A 439 -25.81 19.28 14.29
CA ILE A 439 -26.80 18.26 13.98
C ILE A 439 -26.09 16.93 13.72
N GLY A 440 -26.43 15.93 14.55
CA GLY A 440 -25.83 14.60 14.50
C GLY A 440 -24.38 14.53 14.98
N CYS A 441 -23.80 15.67 15.41
CA CYS A 441 -22.41 15.78 15.80
C CYS A 441 -22.26 15.98 17.30
N THR A 442 -21.21 15.40 17.88
CA THR A 442 -20.78 15.65 19.26
C THR A 442 -19.32 16.05 19.27
N TYR A 443 -18.96 16.96 20.17
CA TYR A 443 -17.60 17.48 20.30
C TYR A 443 -17.20 17.44 21.78
N ASP A 444 -15.98 16.97 22.06
CA ASP A 444 -15.40 16.95 23.40
C ASP A 444 -13.87 17.01 23.33
N TYR A 445 -13.19 17.78 24.16
CA TYR A 445 -11.70 17.87 24.20
C TYR A 445 -11.04 18.30 22.88
N ASN A 446 -11.72 19.06 22.02
CA ASN A 446 -11.09 19.57 20.79
C ASN A 446 -10.39 20.92 21.05
N ASN A 447 -9.34 21.19 20.28
CA ASN A 447 -8.75 22.51 20.16
C ASN A 447 -9.48 23.34 19.10
N TYR A 448 -9.79 24.60 19.43
CA TYR A 448 -10.44 25.55 18.54
C TYR A 448 -9.55 26.78 18.35
N CYS A 449 -9.10 27.00 17.12
CA CYS A 449 -8.32 28.17 16.73
C CYS A 449 -8.97 28.86 15.51
N GLY A 450 -9.21 30.17 15.60
CA GLY A 450 -9.89 30.93 14.52
C GLY A 450 -11.37 30.59 14.30
N VAL A 451 -11.92 29.66 15.09
CA VAL A 451 -13.34 29.27 15.10
C VAL A 451 -13.89 29.30 16.52
N GLN A 452 -15.19 29.52 16.67
CA GLN A 452 -15.84 29.50 17.97
C GLN A 452 -16.05 28.06 18.45
N ALA A 453 -15.59 27.75 19.66
CA ALA A 453 -15.87 26.49 20.33
C ALA A 453 -17.38 26.24 20.47
N VAL A 454 -17.83 25.03 20.19
CA VAL A 454 -19.25 24.67 20.34
C VAL A 454 -19.61 24.64 21.83
N THR A 455 -20.82 25.11 22.17
CA THR A 455 -21.22 25.25 23.59
C THR A 455 -21.35 23.90 24.31
N MET A 456 -21.51 22.80 23.56
CA MET A 456 -21.63 21.46 24.12
C MET A 456 -20.30 20.86 24.56
N ASP A 457 -19.19 21.26 23.94
CA ASP A 457 -17.85 20.81 24.34
C ASP A 457 -17.47 21.50 25.64
N LYS A 458 -17.55 20.76 26.74
CA LYS A 458 -17.26 21.28 28.09
C LYS A 458 -15.77 21.30 28.41
N HIS A 459 -14.96 20.66 27.57
CA HIS A 459 -13.53 20.51 27.74
C HIS A 459 -12.76 21.18 26.59
N ALA A 460 -13.41 22.13 25.90
CA ALA A 460 -12.82 22.83 24.77
C ALA A 460 -11.49 23.51 25.12
N ILE A 461 -10.46 23.25 24.32
CA ILE A 461 -9.18 23.92 24.38
C ILE A 461 -9.24 25.10 23.42
N ILE A 462 -9.09 26.32 23.93
CA ILE A 462 -9.18 27.54 23.10
C ILE A 462 -7.81 28.17 22.98
N GLY A 463 -7.29 28.29 21.76
CA GLY A 463 -6.02 28.94 21.49
C GLY A 463 -5.31 28.39 20.27
N ASN A 464 -4.28 29.11 19.84
CA ASN A 464 -3.42 28.68 18.73
C ASN A 464 -2.67 27.39 19.13
N PRO A 465 -2.68 26.33 18.28
CA PRO A 465 -1.96 25.08 18.55
C PRO A 465 -0.43 25.21 18.53
N MET A 466 0.10 26.36 18.12
CA MET A 466 1.54 26.70 18.14
C MET A 466 2.37 25.75 17.28
N PHE A 467 1.97 25.56 16.02
CA PHE A 467 2.73 24.75 15.06
C PHE A 467 4.16 25.26 14.83
N MET A 468 5.05 24.36 14.44
CA MET A 468 6.45 24.66 14.13
C MET A 468 6.57 25.65 12.96
N ALA A 469 5.82 25.42 11.88
CA ALA A 469 5.77 26.27 10.69
C ALA A 469 4.44 26.08 9.91
N GLU A 470 4.33 26.68 8.72
CA GLU A 470 3.21 26.52 7.78
C GLU A 470 3.75 26.19 6.37
N GLY A 471 2.93 25.56 5.52
CA GLY A 471 3.23 25.22 4.12
C GLY A 471 3.31 23.72 3.89
N GLU A 472 3.83 23.30 2.73
CA GLU A 472 3.96 21.88 2.37
C GLU A 472 4.87 21.10 3.34
N GLY A 473 4.46 19.91 3.76
CA GLY A 473 5.25 19.04 4.64
C GLY A 473 4.60 18.88 6.02
N VAL A 474 4.39 17.63 6.42
CA VAL A 474 3.68 17.26 7.65
C VAL A 474 4.47 17.63 8.91
N GLU A 475 5.80 17.69 8.83
CA GLU A 475 6.70 18.11 9.91
C GLU A 475 6.49 19.55 10.37
N LYS A 476 5.95 20.41 9.50
CA LYS A 476 5.67 21.82 9.82
C LYS A 476 4.53 21.96 10.81
N TYR A 477 3.62 21.00 10.81
CA TYR A 477 2.41 21.01 11.63
C TYR A 477 2.58 20.32 12.98
N LYS A 478 3.81 19.91 13.31
CA LYS A 478 4.16 19.55 14.68
C LYS A 478 3.93 20.70 15.65
N ILE A 479 3.53 20.41 16.88
CA ILE A 479 3.31 21.43 17.91
C ILE A 479 4.60 21.80 18.66
N ARG A 480 4.68 23.02 19.18
CA ARG A 480 5.81 23.49 20.00
C ARG A 480 5.61 23.12 21.47
N ASP A 481 6.70 23.05 22.25
CA ASP A 481 6.72 22.77 23.71
C ASP A 481 5.79 23.62 24.59
N VAL A 482 5.32 24.76 24.08
CA VAL A 482 4.43 25.69 24.79
C VAL A 482 2.99 25.65 24.27
N SER A 483 2.66 24.65 23.45
CA SER A 483 1.34 24.48 22.87
C SER A 483 0.29 24.21 23.96
N PRO A 484 -0.91 24.79 23.85
CA PRO A 484 -2.03 24.43 24.72
C PRO A 484 -2.61 23.04 24.42
N CYS A 485 -2.13 22.35 23.37
CA CYS A 485 -2.63 21.04 22.95
C CYS A 485 -1.90 19.87 23.63
N ILE A 486 -0.78 20.14 24.32
CA ILE A 486 -0.01 19.13 25.05
C ILE A 486 -0.75 18.73 26.33
N ASP A 487 -0.84 17.43 26.60
CA ASP A 487 -1.50 16.81 27.77
C ASP A 487 -2.97 17.26 27.95
N ALA A 488 -3.62 17.72 26.88
CA ALA A 488 -4.90 18.42 26.95
C ALA A 488 -6.10 17.58 26.47
N GLY A 489 -5.83 16.41 25.88
CA GLY A 489 -6.83 15.48 25.36
C GLY A 489 -7.37 14.52 26.41
N VAL A 490 -8.24 13.62 25.96
CA VAL A 490 -8.82 12.52 26.75
C VAL A 490 -8.38 11.17 26.21
N VAL A 491 -8.14 10.20 27.10
CA VAL A 491 -7.78 8.84 26.71
C VAL A 491 -8.89 8.23 25.86
N ILE A 492 -8.51 7.70 24.70
CA ILE A 492 -9.36 6.91 23.81
C ILE A 492 -8.92 5.45 23.94
N GLU A 493 -9.87 4.55 24.17
CA GLU A 493 -9.62 3.10 24.19
C GLU A 493 -9.36 2.60 22.77
N ASP A 494 -8.45 1.63 22.61
CA ASP A 494 -8.08 1.01 21.32
C ASP A 494 -7.60 2.02 20.24
N ASN A 495 -6.82 3.03 20.67
CA ASN A 495 -6.40 4.18 19.87
C ASN A 495 -5.26 3.92 18.86
N GLY A 496 -4.90 2.66 18.57
CA GLY A 496 -3.92 2.33 17.53
C GLY A 496 -2.45 2.36 17.95
N GLU A 497 -2.17 2.47 19.25
CA GLU A 497 -0.84 2.39 19.88
C GLU A 497 0.15 3.52 19.52
N TYR A 498 0.04 4.13 18.33
CA TYR A 498 0.97 5.14 17.80
C TYR A 498 0.28 6.38 17.23
N ASP A 499 0.97 7.53 17.26
CA ASP A 499 0.60 8.74 16.52
C ASP A 499 1.06 8.69 15.04
N TYR A 500 0.89 9.79 14.29
CA TYR A 500 1.33 9.91 12.88
C TYR A 500 2.82 9.59 12.66
N TRP A 501 3.63 9.75 13.69
CA TRP A 501 5.07 9.70 13.63
C TRP A 501 5.65 8.40 14.19
N GLY A 502 4.82 7.41 14.51
CA GLY A 502 5.27 6.18 15.15
C GLY A 502 5.63 6.35 16.63
N ASN A 503 5.21 7.44 17.26
CA ASN A 503 5.44 7.63 18.69
C ASN A 503 4.44 6.80 19.51
N ILE A 504 4.93 6.07 20.51
CA ILE A 504 4.06 5.32 21.43
C ILE A 504 3.11 6.27 22.16
N LEU A 505 1.84 5.90 22.20
CA LEU A 505 0.80 6.59 22.93
C LEU A 505 0.63 6.00 24.35
N TYR A 506 0.54 6.78 25.42
CA TYR A 506 0.65 8.24 25.54
C TYR A 506 1.86 8.59 26.40
N ASN A 507 2.43 9.78 26.22
CA ASN A 507 3.48 10.32 27.08
C ASN A 507 2.92 11.31 28.10
N GLY A 508 1.99 10.81 28.93
CA GLY A 508 1.25 11.63 29.87
C GLY A 508 -0.25 11.50 29.66
N GLN A 509 -0.96 12.63 29.69
CA GLN A 509 -2.31 12.68 29.12
C GLN A 509 -2.19 12.81 27.60
N PRO A 510 -3.18 12.35 26.82
CA PRO A 510 -3.11 12.46 25.38
C PRO A 510 -2.97 13.89 24.91
N ASP A 511 -2.19 14.09 23.86
CA ASP A 511 -2.18 15.35 23.15
C ASP A 511 -3.41 15.50 22.24
N VAL A 512 -3.75 16.75 21.93
CA VAL A 512 -4.81 17.10 20.98
C VAL A 512 -4.17 17.32 19.62
N GLY A 513 -4.62 16.58 18.61
CA GLY A 513 -4.05 16.58 17.26
C GLY A 513 -3.42 15.24 16.88
N PHE A 514 -2.70 15.27 15.77
CA PHE A 514 -2.15 14.09 15.08
C PHE A 514 -0.74 13.68 15.54
N GLU A 515 -0.13 14.47 16.42
CA GLU A 515 1.18 14.21 17.02
C GLU A 515 1.01 14.12 18.55
N GLU A 516 1.71 13.17 19.15
CA GLU A 516 1.97 13.10 20.58
C GLU A 516 3.36 13.69 20.87
N HIS A 517 3.37 14.87 21.46
CA HIS A 517 4.54 15.73 21.59
C HIS A 517 5.53 15.22 22.64
N GLY A 518 6.82 15.36 22.33
CA GLY A 518 7.90 14.97 23.25
C GLY A 518 8.03 13.45 23.45
N CYS A 519 7.17 12.64 22.82
CA CYS A 519 7.39 11.21 22.69
C CYS A 519 8.64 10.91 21.87
N LYS A 520 9.17 9.72 22.09
CA LYS A 520 10.16 9.11 21.21
C LYS A 520 9.49 8.00 20.42
N ALA A 521 9.82 7.90 19.14
CA ALA A 521 9.47 6.73 18.35
C ALA A 521 10.04 5.47 19.03
N GLU A 522 9.31 4.36 18.98
CA GLU A 522 9.84 3.10 19.47
C GLU A 522 11.03 2.70 18.61
N ASN A 523 12.22 2.62 19.21
CA ASN A 523 13.37 2.06 18.52
C ASN A 523 13.30 0.53 18.61
N ILE A 524 12.79 -0.12 17.56
CA ILE A 524 12.67 -1.60 17.49
C ILE A 524 14.04 -2.28 17.67
N ALA A 525 15.15 -1.61 17.33
CA ALA A 525 16.48 -2.16 17.60
C ALA A 525 16.74 -2.39 19.10
N SER A 526 16.07 -1.66 19.99
CA SER A 526 16.20 -1.82 21.45
C SER A 526 15.62 -3.14 21.97
N ILE A 527 14.60 -3.68 21.29
CA ILE A 527 14.00 -4.98 21.61
C ILE A 527 14.61 -6.12 20.79
N ALA A 528 15.49 -5.82 19.83
CA ALA A 528 16.09 -6.82 18.96
C ALA A 528 17.12 -7.73 19.66
N GLU A 529 17.08 -9.01 19.31
CA GLU A 529 18.22 -9.92 19.42
C GLU A 529 19.28 -9.54 18.37
N ILE A 530 20.27 -8.77 18.83
CA ILE A 530 21.40 -8.35 18.01
C ILE A 530 22.51 -9.39 18.04
N SER A 531 22.98 -9.81 16.87
CA SER A 531 24.27 -10.49 16.71
C SER A 531 25.15 -9.72 15.73
N ALA A 532 26.45 -9.66 16.03
CA ALA A 532 27.41 -9.02 15.15
C ALA A 532 28.68 -9.86 15.06
N ASN A 533 29.41 -9.74 13.95
CA ASN A 533 30.73 -10.38 13.78
C ASN A 533 31.90 -9.52 14.32
N PHE A 534 31.59 -8.48 15.09
CA PHE A 534 32.51 -7.63 15.84
C PHE A 534 32.28 -7.78 17.37
N TYR A 535 33.11 -7.17 18.23
CA TYR A 535 33.31 -7.61 19.62
C TYR A 535 32.03 -7.51 20.50
N GLY A 536 31.85 -8.46 21.42
CA GLY A 536 30.60 -8.66 22.17
C GLY A 536 30.14 -7.55 23.13
N ASP A 537 30.98 -6.56 23.45
CA ASP A 537 30.55 -5.38 24.22
C ASP A 537 29.92 -4.29 23.33
N GLU A 538 30.14 -4.31 22.01
CA GLU A 538 29.48 -3.41 21.05
C GLU A 538 28.02 -3.82 20.82
N VAL A 539 27.74 -5.13 20.78
CA VAL A 539 26.37 -5.68 20.68
C VAL A 539 25.47 -5.19 21.82
N LYS A 540 26.03 -4.95 23.00
CA LYS A 540 25.27 -4.38 24.14
C LYS A 540 24.94 -2.90 23.93
N ARG A 541 25.86 -2.12 23.37
CA ARG A 541 25.65 -0.68 23.13
C ARG A 541 24.61 -0.40 22.05
N LEU A 542 24.51 -1.28 21.05
CA LEU A 542 23.46 -1.22 20.03
C LEU A 542 22.04 -1.37 20.61
N LYS A 543 21.88 -1.92 21.83
CA LYS A 543 20.58 -2.16 22.47
C LYS A 543 20.07 -1.00 23.32
N ASP A 544 20.97 -0.19 23.87
CA ASP A 544 20.58 0.68 24.98
C ASP A 544 19.83 1.94 24.53
N GLY A 545 19.82 2.34 23.24
CA GLY A 545 18.92 3.39 22.71
C GLY A 545 18.98 4.75 23.45
N VAL A 546 20.06 5.02 24.19
CA VAL A 546 20.16 6.17 25.09
C VAL A 546 21.26 7.12 24.60
N TYR A 547 20.99 7.89 23.54
CA TYR A 547 21.77 9.10 23.25
C TYR A 547 21.24 10.34 23.99
N ASN A 548 19.97 10.35 24.40
CA ASN A 548 19.35 11.56 24.98
C ASN A 548 19.55 11.74 26.50
N THR A 549 20.22 10.83 27.22
CA THR A 549 20.42 10.97 28.68
C THR A 549 21.83 10.68 29.20
N VAL A 550 22.78 10.28 28.34
CA VAL A 550 24.19 10.05 28.73
C VAL A 550 25.06 11.20 28.21
N ASN A 551 25.97 11.70 29.03
CA ASN A 551 26.88 12.77 28.64
C ASN A 551 27.85 12.23 27.56
N PRO A 552 27.97 12.83 26.36
CA PRO A 552 28.73 12.26 25.23
C PRO A 552 30.17 11.85 25.57
N SER A 553 30.80 12.53 26.53
CA SER A 553 32.12 12.18 27.08
C SER A 553 32.23 10.78 27.74
N GLU A 554 31.10 10.15 28.09
CA GLU A 554 31.04 8.83 28.74
C GLU A 554 30.85 7.68 27.73
N LEU A 555 30.58 8.00 26.46
CA LEU A 555 30.46 7.01 25.37
C LEU A 555 31.82 6.37 24.99
N TRP A 556 32.92 6.94 25.51
CA TRP A 556 34.29 6.64 25.12
C TRP A 556 34.99 5.72 26.12
N THR A 557 34.98 4.41 25.88
CA THR A 557 36.06 3.55 26.39
C THR A 557 37.04 3.29 25.26
N THR A 558 38.33 3.52 25.55
CA THR A 558 39.46 3.42 24.64
C THR A 558 39.46 2.09 23.87
N TRP A 559 39.25 2.18 22.55
CA TRP A 559 39.66 1.18 21.58
C TRP A 559 41.17 1.19 21.46
N GLU A 560 41.86 0.63 22.44
CA GLU A 560 43.27 0.29 22.27
C GLU A 560 43.42 -1.19 22.59
N GLU A 561 44.04 -1.90 21.65
CA GLU A 561 44.55 -3.28 21.74
C GLU A 561 43.62 -4.40 21.23
N ASN A 562 43.85 -4.75 19.95
CA ASN A 562 43.60 -6.06 19.28
C ASN A 562 42.44 -6.15 18.26
N ILE A 563 42.45 -5.29 17.25
CA ILE A 563 41.71 -5.53 15.98
C ILE A 563 42.46 -6.59 15.16
N PRO A 564 41.84 -7.74 14.79
CA PRO A 564 42.47 -8.75 13.93
C PRO A 564 42.82 -8.18 12.53
N LEU A 565 43.97 -8.59 11.98
CA LEU A 565 44.41 -8.24 10.63
C LEU A 565 43.61 -9.00 9.57
N GLY A 566 42.84 -8.28 8.75
CA GLY A 566 42.08 -8.80 7.59
C GLY A 566 40.84 -7.93 7.38
N GLY A 567 40.52 -7.55 6.15
CA GLY A 567 39.39 -6.67 5.84
C GLY A 567 38.09 -7.23 6.42
N ASN A 568 37.54 -6.54 7.42
CA ASN A 568 36.38 -7.02 8.16
C ASN A 568 35.14 -6.28 7.65
N THR A 569 34.42 -6.90 6.73
CA THR A 569 33.03 -6.54 6.50
C THR A 569 32.27 -6.74 7.82
N GLY A 570 31.72 -5.65 8.37
CA GLY A 570 30.88 -5.72 9.56
C GLY A 570 29.54 -6.34 9.17
N VAL A 571 29.09 -7.35 9.89
CA VAL A 571 27.78 -7.97 9.67
C VAL A 571 27.02 -7.91 10.97
N ILE A 572 25.86 -7.25 10.93
CA ILE A 572 24.92 -7.12 12.03
C ILE A 572 23.67 -7.89 11.61
N THR A 573 23.12 -8.68 12.52
CA THR A 573 21.80 -9.27 12.36
C THR A 573 20.94 -8.78 13.51
N LEU A 574 19.83 -8.14 13.17
CA LEU A 574 18.76 -7.77 14.08
C LEU A 574 17.64 -8.79 13.91
N LYS A 575 17.05 -9.23 15.01
CA LYS A 575 15.88 -10.12 15.02
C LYS A 575 14.95 -9.75 16.15
N TRP A 576 13.65 -9.91 15.96
CA TRP A 576 12.65 -9.68 16.99
C TRP A 576 11.57 -10.79 16.92
N GLN A 577 10.57 -10.73 17.81
CA GLN A 577 9.62 -11.85 18.03
C GLN A 577 8.51 -11.93 16.99
N GLU A 578 8.06 -10.78 16.48
CA GLU A 578 6.99 -10.64 15.51
C GLU A 578 7.46 -9.86 14.28
N LYS A 579 6.62 -9.60 13.28
CA LYS A 579 7.04 -8.77 12.15
C LYS A 579 6.67 -7.32 12.45
N HIS A 580 7.60 -6.41 12.18
CA HIS A 580 7.32 -4.97 12.20
C HIS A 580 7.49 -4.42 10.78
N PRO A 581 6.64 -3.49 10.34
CA PRO A 581 6.87 -2.75 9.12
C PRO A 581 7.98 -1.74 9.35
N ILE A 582 9.03 -1.80 8.53
CA ILE A 582 10.22 -0.95 8.64
C ILE A 582 10.41 -0.18 7.35
N ARG A 583 10.37 1.16 7.41
CA ARG A 583 10.69 2.05 6.29
C ARG A 583 12.13 2.49 6.35
N GLU A 584 12.57 2.92 7.52
CA GLU A 584 13.88 3.54 7.65
C GLU A 584 14.71 2.91 8.77
N ILE A 585 16.02 2.98 8.57
CA ILE A 585 16.99 2.68 9.59
C ILE A 585 17.93 3.87 9.69
N THR A 586 18.00 4.50 10.85
CA THR A 586 19.04 5.50 11.13
C THR A 586 20.20 4.84 11.85
N MET A 587 21.39 4.93 11.26
CA MET A 587 22.63 4.43 11.85
C MET A 587 23.53 5.61 12.25
N TYR A 588 24.07 5.53 13.47
CA TYR A 588 25.01 6.52 13.97
C TYR A 588 26.44 6.02 13.82
N HIS A 589 27.17 6.63 12.90
CA HIS A 589 28.54 6.28 12.57
C HIS A 589 29.54 7.13 13.34
N TYR A 590 30.42 6.47 14.09
CA TYR A 590 31.52 7.12 14.79
C TYR A 590 32.80 7.05 13.96
N THR A 591 33.50 8.18 13.85
CA THR A 591 34.77 8.28 13.13
C THR A 591 35.84 8.98 13.97
N ASP A 592 37.07 8.48 13.87
CA ASP A 592 38.27 9.05 14.49
C ASP A 592 39.52 8.66 13.68
N THR A 593 40.72 8.75 14.28
CA THR A 593 41.97 8.36 13.61
C THR A 593 42.07 6.87 13.25
N ILE A 594 41.20 6.02 13.81
CA ILE A 594 41.17 4.57 13.62
C ILE A 594 39.88 4.15 12.95
N SER A 595 38.73 4.74 13.31
CA SER A 595 37.42 4.37 12.78
C SER A 595 37.03 5.28 11.62
N ALA A 596 36.58 4.67 10.52
CA ALA A 596 36.14 5.40 9.33
C ALA A 596 34.70 5.06 8.98
N PHE A 597 34.09 5.92 8.18
CA PHE A 597 32.81 5.64 7.55
C PHE A 597 32.88 4.38 6.68
N PRO A 598 31.84 3.53 6.67
CA PRO A 598 31.75 2.45 5.69
C PRO A 598 31.73 3.02 4.26
N GLU A 599 32.34 2.31 3.31
CA GLU A 599 32.27 2.63 1.88
C GLU A 599 30.86 2.38 1.34
N SER A 600 30.21 1.34 1.84
CA SER A 600 28.80 1.05 1.57
C SER A 600 28.14 0.34 2.76
N VAL A 601 26.83 0.52 2.87
CA VAL A 601 25.97 -0.22 3.80
C VAL A 601 24.97 -1.01 2.97
N LEU A 602 24.81 -2.30 3.23
CA LEU A 602 23.89 -3.15 2.48
C LEU A 602 22.91 -3.80 3.45
N PHE A 603 21.62 -3.72 3.14
CA PHE A 603 20.56 -4.32 3.95
C PHE A 603 20.05 -5.57 3.24
N TYR A 604 19.81 -6.64 4.00
CA TYR A 604 19.29 -7.89 3.49
C TYR A 604 18.14 -8.39 4.37
N SER A 605 17.06 -8.83 3.72
CA SER A 605 16.01 -9.62 4.35
C SER A 605 16.44 -11.09 4.36
N LYS A 606 16.28 -11.78 5.50
CA LYS A 606 16.63 -13.19 5.60
C LYS A 606 15.52 -14.13 5.13
N GLU A 607 14.29 -13.63 4.97
CA GLU A 607 13.17 -14.43 4.45
C GLU A 607 13.35 -14.76 2.96
N ASP A 608 14.00 -13.86 2.18
CA ASP A 608 14.14 -13.98 0.73
C ASP A 608 15.54 -14.44 0.28
N ASN A 609 16.11 -15.45 0.94
CA ASN A 609 17.42 -16.00 0.52
C ASN A 609 18.56 -14.95 0.56
N GLU A 610 18.51 -13.98 1.47
CA GLU A 610 19.38 -12.80 1.52
C GLU A 610 19.21 -11.88 0.29
N LYS A 611 17.97 -11.53 -0.06
CA LYS A 611 17.70 -10.49 -1.06
C LYS A 611 18.17 -9.13 -0.54
N LEU A 612 18.91 -8.41 -1.39
CA LEU A 612 19.33 -7.04 -1.13
C LEU A 612 18.09 -6.13 -1.09
N ILE A 613 17.95 -5.34 -0.03
CA ILE A 613 16.90 -4.34 0.15
C ILE A 613 17.40 -3.04 -0.49
N GLU A 614 16.58 -2.50 -1.39
CA GLU A 614 16.84 -1.21 -2.03
C GLU A 614 16.49 -0.06 -1.08
N TYR A 615 17.33 0.97 -1.07
CA TYR A 615 17.16 2.12 -0.19
C TYR A 615 17.77 3.38 -0.79
N VAL A 616 17.36 4.53 -0.29
CA VAL A 616 17.99 5.83 -0.48
C VAL A 616 18.56 6.28 0.87
N SER A 617 19.80 6.77 0.90
CA SER A 617 20.39 7.33 2.10
C SER A 617 20.42 8.85 2.03
N ASN A 618 20.20 9.52 3.15
CA ASN A 618 20.54 10.93 3.28
C ASN A 618 22.06 11.14 3.28
N GLU A 619 22.46 12.40 3.08
CA GLU A 619 23.86 12.79 3.31
C GLU A 619 24.15 12.71 4.81
N PRO A 620 25.35 12.24 5.23
CA PRO A 620 25.71 12.15 6.63
C PRO A 620 25.58 13.47 7.39
N GLU A 621 24.73 13.48 8.42
CA GLU A 621 24.51 14.65 9.27
C GLU A 621 25.44 14.59 10.49
N GLU A 622 26.32 15.58 10.67
CA GLU A 622 27.19 15.65 11.84
C GLU A 622 26.37 16.01 13.08
N VAL A 623 26.26 15.04 14.00
CA VAL A 623 25.52 15.20 15.27
C VAL A 623 26.43 15.81 16.34
N TYR A 624 27.72 15.45 16.32
CA TYR A 624 28.71 15.89 17.31
C TYR A 624 30.13 15.86 16.76
N SER A 625 30.94 16.86 17.14
CA SER A 625 32.37 16.91 16.85
C SER A 625 33.17 17.46 18.03
N GLU A 626 34.19 16.72 18.47
CA GLU A 626 35.16 17.15 19.48
C GLU A 626 36.54 16.57 19.15
N ASP A 627 37.62 17.34 19.36
CA ASP A 627 39.02 17.05 18.99
C ASP A 627 39.35 15.58 18.62
N GLY A 628 39.23 15.29 17.32
CA GLY A 628 39.61 14.01 16.70
C GLY A 628 38.51 12.94 16.64
N LYS A 629 37.28 13.27 17.03
CA LYS A 629 36.13 12.36 17.14
C LYS A 629 34.86 13.01 16.59
N ASN A 630 34.26 12.38 15.59
CA ASN A 630 33.01 12.83 15.00
C ASN A 630 31.95 11.72 15.04
N LEU A 631 30.69 12.13 15.27
CA LEU A 631 29.53 11.27 15.17
C LEU A 631 28.61 11.79 14.07
N TYR A 632 28.18 10.89 13.20
CA TYR A 632 27.31 11.21 12.09
C TYR A 632 26.06 10.33 12.11
N ALA A 633 24.89 10.92 11.89
CA ALA A 633 23.66 10.18 11.62
C ALA A 633 23.51 9.97 10.11
N VAL A 634 23.18 8.74 9.71
CA VAL A 634 22.78 8.42 8.34
C VAL A 634 21.48 7.64 8.40
N THR A 635 20.45 8.16 7.77
CA THR A 635 19.14 7.55 7.63
C THR A 635 19.06 6.87 6.27
N TYR A 636 18.77 5.58 6.29
CA TYR A 636 18.56 4.73 5.14
C TYR A 636 17.07 4.46 5.01
N GLU A 637 16.41 5.11 4.06
CA GLU A 637 14.98 4.94 3.76
C GLU A 637 14.84 3.86 2.68
N PHE A 638 14.19 2.76 3.01
CA PHE A 638 13.91 1.65 2.09
C PHE A 638 12.91 2.11 1.02
N THR A 639 13.09 1.63 -0.20
CA THR A 639 12.20 2.00 -1.31
C THR A 639 10.76 1.51 -1.11
N ASN A 640 10.62 0.38 -0.41
CA ASN A 640 9.35 -0.20 0.02
C ASN A 640 9.44 -0.60 1.50
N ASP A 641 8.30 -0.59 2.18
CA ASP A 641 8.25 -1.02 3.57
C ASP A 641 8.61 -2.49 3.70
N LEU A 642 9.48 -2.77 4.66
CA LEU A 642 9.93 -4.09 4.96
C LEU A 642 9.18 -4.64 6.16
N ASN A 643 8.13 -5.43 5.92
CA ASN A 643 7.45 -6.17 6.97
C ASN A 643 8.25 -7.44 7.32
N THR A 644 9.18 -7.34 8.26
CA THR A 644 10.12 -8.41 8.59
C THR A 644 10.23 -8.61 10.09
N ASP A 645 10.68 -9.80 10.51
CA ASP A 645 11.10 -10.10 11.88
C ASP A 645 12.63 -10.02 12.07
N ASN A 646 13.35 -9.67 10.99
CA ASN A 646 14.80 -9.65 10.97
C ASN A 646 15.39 -8.76 9.86
N ILE A 647 16.59 -8.20 10.13
CA ILE A 647 17.38 -7.49 9.13
C ILE A 647 18.85 -7.87 9.30
N LYS A 648 19.52 -8.14 8.18
CA LYS A 648 20.98 -8.27 8.13
C LYS A 648 21.58 -7.02 7.50
N ILE A 649 22.46 -6.34 8.22
CA ILE A 649 23.18 -5.15 7.77
C ILE A 649 24.63 -5.53 7.53
N VAL A 650 25.16 -5.18 6.37
CA VAL A 650 26.53 -5.48 5.95
C VAL A 650 27.24 -4.17 5.66
N LEU A 651 28.26 -3.87 6.47
CA LEU A 651 29.09 -2.68 6.40
C LEU A 651 30.38 -3.03 5.64
N GLN A 652 30.56 -2.48 4.44
CA GLN A 652 31.74 -2.74 3.61
C GLN A 652 32.82 -1.68 3.83
N THR A 653 34.08 -2.12 3.90
CA THR A 653 35.28 -1.28 4.07
C THR A 653 36.30 -1.58 2.99
N THR A 654 37.17 -0.61 2.66
CA THR A 654 38.26 -0.80 1.69
C THR A 654 39.26 -1.87 2.13
N GLU A 655 39.75 -2.68 1.18
CA GLU A 655 40.77 -3.69 1.44
C GLU A 655 42.11 -3.04 1.83
N ASN A 656 42.64 -3.42 3.01
CA ASN A 656 44.03 -3.24 3.49
C ASN A 656 44.34 -2.10 4.48
N GLU A 657 43.35 -1.38 5.01
CA GLU A 657 43.62 -0.37 6.05
C GLU A 657 42.95 -0.75 7.40
N ARG A 658 43.53 -0.34 8.54
CA ARG A 658 43.09 -0.71 9.90
C ARG A 658 41.84 0.09 10.34
N HIS A 659 40.79 0.12 9.53
CA HIS A 659 39.62 0.92 9.86
C HIS A 659 38.48 0.03 10.37
N SER A 660 38.17 0.14 11.66
CA SER A 660 36.92 -0.34 12.22
C SER A 660 35.78 0.56 11.71
N VAL A 661 34.63 -0.03 11.36
CA VAL A 661 33.41 0.75 11.20
C VAL A 661 32.87 1.04 12.59
N GLY A 662 32.86 2.31 13.00
CA GLY A 662 32.27 2.70 14.28
C GLY A 662 30.76 2.81 14.12
N LEU A 663 29.98 1.93 14.74
CA LEU A 663 28.53 2.04 14.82
C LEU A 663 28.11 2.16 16.28
N SER A 664 27.40 3.23 16.63
CA SER A 664 26.99 3.48 18.02
C SER A 664 25.53 3.16 18.29
N GLU A 665 24.64 3.31 17.31
CA GLU A 665 23.20 3.12 17.47
C GLU A 665 22.53 2.79 16.14
N ILE A 666 21.44 2.02 16.21
CA ILE A 666 20.50 1.78 15.13
C ILE A 666 19.14 2.23 15.66
N ILE A 667 18.47 3.15 14.97
CA ILE A 667 17.08 3.52 15.24
C ILE A 667 16.22 2.95 14.12
N ILE A 668 15.27 2.12 14.50
CA ILE A 668 14.23 1.60 13.62
C ILE A 668 12.90 2.06 14.21
N PRO A 669 12.33 3.18 13.76
CA PRO A 669 11.03 3.61 14.26
C PRO A 669 9.97 2.57 13.88
N GLU A 670 9.20 2.11 14.87
CA GLU A 670 7.92 1.46 14.55
C GLU A 670 6.95 2.51 14.04
N GLY A 671 6.32 2.28 12.88
CA GLY A 671 5.21 3.11 12.44
C GLY A 671 5.57 4.55 12.06
N ARG A 672 6.84 4.87 11.79
CA ARG A 672 7.18 6.04 10.97
C ARG A 672 7.62 5.51 9.61
N LEU A 673 6.65 5.39 8.72
CA LEU A 673 6.85 4.94 7.34
C LEU A 673 6.63 6.14 6.40
#